data_AF-A0A4Q4UMX7-F1
#
_entry.id   AF-A0A4Q4UMX7-F1
#
_cell.length_a   1.000
_cell.length_b   1.000
_cell.length_c   1.000
_cell.angle_alpha   90.00
_cell.angle_beta   90.00
_cell.angle_gamma   90.00
#
_symmetry.space_group_name_H-M   'P 1'
#
loop_
_entity.id
_entity.type
_entity.pdbx_description
1 polymer ?
#
loop_
_entity_poly.entity_id
_entity_poly.type
_entity_poly.pdbx_seq_one_letter_code
_entity_poly.pdbx_strand_id
1 'polypeptide(L)'
;MAKIMSNTVVGNNPSEWYGTLITSAISYEDGSRVTVHNALYVRFLAPPNTGIQLTALLNPWQQVAYTIGSETVDAQSVEVTAEIQIAGPYTFNTSDTLTWGISGDLRGDASLYAGSFELYADELPSGTVEIQVLDIPDGALSGSEQTITLTKGGIPLALAVTPGKTTSFKVASGQYTVKAGELVDANETVTATASVSPTDITLEEGSTTTLIVSYGHAQKYAALDVTVGQLSPPLDGEQLHIQVAAGSDEPKVFDSPNNHTTSLRRLPSSGTATVDAVLTMNNTKYTSLQSIDLSNSLIKIDIGSDKISSTEIDSSSFVDLPINVTTDLEPTGESIAFRLVSTDMTAFIYSKEVAIESGIITLGTPVAPGKYTVRASGFIKDGTVYATQVADEIVVASDGSSKLDLHITRGPNLLVRGFPSYLSFDALSDLADLEGKDLTAAKVTSVFKYAGNDGAGDAGGYLADDPATTKTVQLAALVSQNLGGQPVLPVMISYTVNLSLGDSDRLLQNADGLEHSFGNLILSLQLAKQASTNEVSAGFIVNPNFLGDNQQAGRTPAYSMPVVEPLTQALAYRRVDAIVPFTITNTLYGYVQAVNWLIRTVAPEATFGWQVNLWGVGSSAWIYDKTDATTPITNAKKIADYVKSLGVYDVAPAPDFLAIDRYEADDFTQRAYLNSYCYGPKEWDRFYDFVKTVALELKTPVMPWQIPASRIPHADEPVTTASLEPDHWGTGGTYIFGDPAIGSDLQNIHPVVLDIKPAALVQQENVESLFYSSAPFDLSYPAYDDFPLRGIFTVLLGGGSTTGVVTTIGSTGKWTQEKISKYMEAPISLTSTPKRRGTTHLLSSSL
;
A
#
# COMPACT_ATOMS: atom_id res chain seq x y z
N MET A 1 3.08 -33.50 -31.58
CA MET A 1 4.29 -33.73 -30.73
C MET A 1 4.44 -35.22 -30.37
N ALA A 2 5.57 -35.68 -29.80
CA ALA A 2 5.68 -37.05 -29.29
C ALA A 2 4.79 -37.23 -28.06
N LYS A 3 3.97 -38.28 -28.02
CA LYS A 3 3.00 -38.48 -26.94
C LYS A 3 3.71 -38.85 -25.64
N ILE A 4 3.42 -38.11 -24.58
CA ILE A 4 3.85 -38.42 -23.22
C ILE A 4 2.80 -39.31 -22.57
N MET A 5 3.26 -40.43 -22.04
CA MET A 5 2.49 -41.38 -21.25
C MET A 5 2.71 -41.10 -19.76
N SER A 6 1.68 -41.32 -18.97
CA SER A 6 1.76 -41.27 -17.51
C SER A 6 0.79 -42.29 -16.90
N ASN A 7 1.03 -42.65 -15.65
CA ASN A 7 0.14 -43.46 -14.85
C ASN A 7 -0.44 -42.63 -13.72
N THR A 8 -1.74 -42.34 -13.80
CA THR A 8 -2.46 -41.58 -12.78
C THR A 8 -3.41 -42.47 -12.00
N VAL A 9 -3.36 -42.38 -10.68
CA VAL A 9 -4.25 -43.12 -9.77
C VAL A 9 -4.90 -42.19 -8.76
N VAL A 10 -6.07 -42.57 -8.25
CA VAL A 10 -6.70 -41.86 -7.12
C VAL A 10 -5.93 -42.17 -5.85
N GLY A 11 -5.61 -41.14 -5.08
CA GLY A 11 -4.96 -41.30 -3.78
C GLY A 11 -5.91 -41.88 -2.72
N ASN A 12 -5.33 -42.21 -1.56
CA ASN A 12 -6.07 -42.91 -0.52
C ASN A 12 -7.14 -42.02 0.14
N ASN A 13 -8.31 -42.61 0.43
CA ASN A 13 -9.39 -42.03 1.22
C ASN A 13 -9.98 -40.69 0.69
N PRO A 14 -10.47 -40.60 -0.56
CA PRO A 14 -11.18 -39.42 -1.01
C PRO A 14 -12.43 -39.17 -0.16
N SER A 15 -12.73 -37.90 0.08
CA SER A 15 -13.98 -37.43 0.67
C SER A 15 -14.86 -36.78 -0.40
N GLU A 16 -16.06 -36.34 -0.01
CA GLU A 16 -16.96 -35.62 -0.92
C GLU A 16 -16.54 -34.19 -1.24
N TRP A 17 -15.62 -33.66 -0.43
CA TRP A 17 -15.14 -32.29 -0.53
C TRP A 17 -13.71 -32.21 -1.06
N TYR A 18 -12.96 -33.32 -0.99
CA TYR A 18 -11.55 -33.35 -1.33
C TYR A 18 -11.05 -34.76 -1.66
N GLY A 19 -10.24 -34.89 -2.69
CA GLY A 19 -9.44 -36.09 -2.98
C GLY A 19 -8.17 -35.72 -3.76
N THR A 20 -7.34 -36.72 -4.06
CA THR A 20 -6.11 -36.49 -4.82
C THR A 20 -6.00 -37.40 -6.04
N LEU A 21 -5.46 -36.90 -7.15
CA LEU A 21 -4.96 -37.71 -8.27
C LEU A 21 -3.43 -37.67 -8.26
N ILE A 22 -2.78 -38.83 -8.36
CA ILE A 22 -1.32 -38.96 -8.29
C ILE A 22 -0.82 -39.47 -9.63
N THR A 23 -0.15 -38.60 -10.39
CA THR A 23 0.48 -38.90 -11.68
C THR A 23 1.93 -39.32 -11.48
N SER A 24 2.32 -40.43 -12.10
CA SER A 24 3.65 -41.04 -12.00
C SER A 24 4.05 -41.66 -13.34
N ALA A 25 5.26 -42.25 -13.42
CA ALA A 25 5.75 -42.97 -14.59
C ALA A 25 5.67 -42.15 -15.90
N ILE A 26 6.12 -40.90 -15.85
CA ILE A 26 6.11 -39.97 -16.97
C ILE A 26 7.22 -40.36 -17.96
N SER A 27 6.85 -40.87 -19.13
CA SER A 27 7.77 -41.29 -20.20
C SER A 27 7.16 -41.02 -21.57
N TYR A 28 7.97 -40.96 -22.62
CA TYR A 28 7.44 -41.05 -23.98
C TYR A 28 6.88 -42.46 -24.25
N GLU A 29 6.04 -42.59 -25.28
CA GLU A 29 5.41 -43.87 -25.67
C GLU A 29 6.42 -44.98 -26.01
N ASP A 30 7.61 -44.62 -26.49
CA ASP A 30 8.72 -45.56 -26.77
C ASP A 30 9.49 -46.00 -25.50
N GLY A 31 9.08 -45.52 -24.33
CA GLY A 31 9.71 -45.80 -23.03
C GLY A 31 10.91 -44.92 -22.71
N SER A 32 11.28 -43.98 -23.58
CA SER A 32 12.34 -43.01 -23.29
C SER A 32 11.88 -41.95 -22.27
N ARG A 33 12.82 -41.38 -21.52
CA ARG A 33 12.52 -40.41 -20.45
C ARG A 33 12.14 -39.06 -21.03
N VAL A 34 11.10 -38.42 -20.49
CA VAL A 34 10.71 -37.06 -20.86
C VAL A 34 11.72 -36.08 -20.28
N THR A 35 12.25 -35.20 -21.12
CA THR A 35 13.03 -34.03 -20.69
C THR A 35 12.25 -32.78 -21.05
N VAL A 36 12.02 -31.93 -20.04
CA VAL A 36 11.49 -30.57 -20.21
C VAL A 36 12.63 -29.59 -20.01
N HIS A 37 12.68 -28.51 -20.77
CA HIS A 37 13.68 -27.45 -20.67
C HIS A 37 13.17 -26.25 -19.86
N ASN A 38 11.87 -25.99 -19.91
CA ASN A 38 11.22 -24.86 -19.25
C ASN A 38 9.99 -25.29 -18.43
N ALA A 39 9.04 -26.02 -19.06
CA ALA A 39 7.78 -26.36 -18.41
C ALA A 39 7.21 -27.71 -18.86
N LEU A 40 6.47 -28.36 -17.96
CA LEU A 40 5.56 -29.44 -18.28
C LEU A 40 4.14 -28.90 -18.26
N TYR A 41 3.44 -28.98 -19.38
CA TYR A 41 2.03 -28.65 -19.44
C TYR A 41 1.18 -29.90 -19.23
N VAL A 42 0.10 -29.78 -18.46
CA VAL A 42 -0.80 -30.88 -18.14
C VAL A 42 -2.23 -30.44 -18.37
N ARG A 43 -3.02 -31.28 -19.04
CA ARG A 43 -4.46 -31.09 -19.23
C ARG A 43 -5.19 -32.35 -18.77
N PHE A 44 -6.26 -32.20 -18.01
CA PHE A 44 -7.06 -33.34 -17.54
C PHE A 44 -8.48 -32.91 -17.14
N LEU A 45 -9.39 -33.86 -17.03
CA LEU A 45 -10.73 -33.65 -16.46
C LEU A 45 -10.71 -33.88 -14.94
N ALA A 46 -11.44 -33.03 -14.22
CA ALA A 46 -11.70 -33.17 -12.79
C ALA A 46 -13.21 -33.02 -12.52
N PRO A 47 -13.73 -33.50 -11.37
CA PRO A 47 -15.10 -33.18 -10.97
C PRO A 47 -15.27 -31.66 -10.73
N PRO A 48 -16.51 -31.13 -10.72
CA PRO A 48 -16.78 -29.78 -10.25
C PRO A 48 -16.14 -29.56 -8.89
N ASN A 49 -15.30 -28.52 -8.80
CA ASN A 49 -14.46 -28.29 -7.64
C ASN A 49 -14.33 -26.79 -7.37
N THR A 50 -13.91 -26.48 -6.15
CA THR A 50 -13.67 -25.11 -5.69
C THR A 50 -12.18 -24.72 -5.75
N GLY A 51 -11.31 -25.61 -6.24
CA GLY A 51 -9.89 -25.37 -6.36
C GLY A 51 -9.06 -26.65 -6.56
N ILE A 52 -7.89 -26.48 -7.18
CA ILE A 52 -6.92 -27.55 -7.45
C ILE A 52 -5.54 -27.08 -6.99
N GLN A 53 -4.79 -27.96 -6.33
CA GLN A 53 -3.42 -27.72 -5.87
C GLN A 53 -2.49 -28.79 -6.44
N LEU A 54 -1.23 -28.42 -6.69
CA LEU A 54 -0.20 -29.35 -7.15
C LEU A 54 0.94 -29.44 -6.13
N THR A 55 1.32 -30.67 -5.81
CA THR A 55 2.56 -31.00 -5.11
C THR A 55 3.42 -31.88 -6.01
N ALA A 56 4.54 -31.34 -6.48
CA ALA A 56 5.51 -32.07 -7.29
C ALA A 56 6.63 -32.62 -6.40
N LEU A 57 6.89 -33.93 -6.50
CA LEU A 57 8.03 -34.59 -5.86
C LEU A 57 8.98 -35.06 -6.97
N LEU A 58 10.05 -34.29 -7.17
CA LEU A 58 11.07 -34.52 -8.20
C LEU A 58 12.38 -35.02 -7.57
N ASN A 59 13.11 -35.89 -8.27
CA ASN A 59 14.40 -36.44 -7.83
C ASN A 59 15.51 -36.34 -8.92
N PRO A 60 16.59 -35.57 -8.75
CA PRO A 60 16.85 -34.67 -7.62
C PRO A 60 15.77 -33.61 -7.50
N TRP A 61 15.57 -33.10 -6.28
CA TRP A 61 14.62 -32.02 -6.02
C TRP A 61 14.89 -30.83 -6.93
N GLN A 62 13.82 -30.24 -7.47
CA GLN A 62 13.85 -28.99 -8.21
C GLN A 62 12.76 -28.08 -7.65
N GLN A 63 13.01 -26.77 -7.69
CA GLN A 63 11.97 -25.79 -7.45
C GLN A 63 10.96 -25.86 -8.60
N VAL A 64 9.69 -25.97 -8.25
CA VAL A 64 8.57 -26.04 -9.17
C VAL A 64 7.64 -24.88 -8.88
N ALA A 65 7.38 -24.05 -9.89
CA ALA A 65 6.28 -23.09 -9.90
C ALA A 65 5.18 -23.64 -10.81
N TYR A 66 3.93 -23.28 -10.57
CA TYR A 66 2.85 -23.72 -11.44
C TYR A 66 1.71 -22.72 -11.51
N THR A 67 1.03 -22.72 -12.65
CA THR A 67 -0.23 -22.02 -12.87
C THR A 67 -1.28 -23.07 -13.22
N ILE A 68 -2.41 -23.08 -12.52
CA ILE A 68 -3.53 -24.00 -12.80
C ILE A 68 -4.78 -23.17 -13.11
N GLY A 69 -5.40 -23.45 -14.26
CA GLY A 69 -6.72 -22.95 -14.64
C GLY A 69 -7.72 -24.10 -14.78
N SER A 70 -9.00 -23.82 -14.61
CA SER A 70 -10.07 -24.78 -14.86
C SER A 70 -11.28 -24.14 -15.54
N GLU A 71 -11.97 -24.91 -16.38
CA GLU A 71 -13.17 -24.50 -17.12
C GLU A 71 -14.24 -25.59 -17.03
N THR A 72 -15.49 -25.21 -16.81
CA THR A 72 -16.60 -26.19 -16.77
C THR A 72 -16.88 -26.70 -18.17
N VAL A 73 -16.72 -28.00 -18.40
CA VAL A 73 -17.02 -28.66 -19.68
C VAL A 73 -18.49 -29.07 -19.72
N ASP A 74 -18.98 -29.59 -18.60
CA ASP A 74 -20.38 -29.95 -18.40
C ASP A 74 -20.73 -29.98 -16.90
N ALA A 75 -21.95 -30.38 -16.56
CA ALA A 75 -22.42 -30.41 -15.17
C ALA A 75 -21.66 -31.39 -14.25
N GLN A 76 -20.83 -32.28 -14.80
CA GLN A 76 -20.12 -33.35 -14.09
C GLN A 76 -18.60 -33.27 -14.22
N SER A 77 -18.07 -32.37 -15.05
CA SER A 77 -16.63 -32.26 -15.31
C SER A 77 -16.18 -30.83 -15.56
N VAL A 78 -15.02 -30.49 -15.01
CA VAL A 78 -14.21 -29.34 -15.42
C VAL A 78 -12.96 -29.84 -16.13
N GLU A 79 -12.54 -29.14 -17.16
CA GLU A 79 -11.23 -29.31 -17.78
C GLU A 79 -10.23 -28.45 -17.02
N VAL A 80 -9.11 -29.04 -16.66
CA VAL A 80 -8.02 -28.43 -15.92
C VAL A 80 -6.85 -28.30 -16.87
N THR A 81 -6.22 -27.14 -16.88
CA THR A 81 -4.95 -26.89 -17.57
C THR A 81 -3.94 -26.40 -16.55
N ALA A 82 -2.73 -26.94 -16.61
CA ALA A 82 -1.65 -26.58 -15.71
C ALA A 82 -0.37 -26.36 -16.51
N GLU A 83 0.35 -25.29 -16.20
CA GLU A 83 1.73 -25.08 -16.60
C GLU A 83 2.60 -25.32 -15.36
N ILE A 84 3.52 -26.27 -15.43
CA ILE A 84 4.42 -26.63 -14.34
C ILE A 84 5.83 -26.20 -14.76
N GLN A 85 6.27 -25.05 -14.29
CA GLN A 85 7.60 -24.50 -14.56
C GLN A 85 8.62 -25.16 -13.64
N ILE A 86 9.72 -25.66 -14.22
CA ILE A 86 10.81 -26.28 -13.48
C ILE A 86 12.03 -25.39 -13.64
N ALA A 87 12.71 -25.06 -12.52
CA ALA A 87 13.76 -24.04 -12.46
C ALA A 87 14.94 -24.23 -13.45
N GLY A 88 15.07 -25.40 -14.06
CA GLY A 88 15.96 -25.65 -15.19
C GLY A 88 15.58 -26.93 -15.92
N PRO A 89 16.33 -27.31 -16.98
CA PRO A 89 16.06 -28.52 -17.72
C PRO A 89 16.03 -29.77 -16.83
N TYR A 90 14.94 -30.52 -16.90
CA TYR A 90 14.67 -31.64 -16.03
C TYR A 90 14.23 -32.88 -16.80
N THR A 91 14.88 -34.01 -16.52
CA THR A 91 14.53 -35.32 -17.08
C THR A 91 13.78 -36.16 -16.04
N PHE A 92 12.49 -36.40 -16.25
CA PHE A 92 11.65 -37.19 -15.36
C PHE A 92 12.20 -38.60 -15.15
N ASN A 93 12.22 -39.07 -13.91
CA ASN A 93 12.59 -40.43 -13.51
C ASN A 93 11.37 -41.20 -12.98
N THR A 94 11.54 -42.50 -12.74
CA THR A 94 10.45 -43.40 -12.33
C THR A 94 9.93 -43.18 -10.91
N SER A 95 10.69 -42.48 -10.05
CA SER A 95 10.27 -42.10 -8.69
C SER A 95 9.58 -40.74 -8.60
N ASP A 96 9.52 -39.98 -9.70
CA ASP A 96 8.85 -38.68 -9.69
C ASP A 96 7.34 -38.83 -9.65
N THR A 97 6.71 -37.96 -8.90
CA THR A 97 5.24 -37.91 -8.78
C THR A 97 4.73 -36.47 -8.81
N LEU A 98 3.58 -36.29 -9.44
CA LEU A 98 2.78 -35.07 -9.41
C LEU A 98 1.47 -35.38 -8.70
N THR A 99 1.25 -34.80 -7.53
CA THR A 99 0.05 -35.02 -6.72
C THR A 99 -0.88 -33.82 -6.85
N TRP A 100 -2.06 -34.05 -7.41
CA TRP A 100 -3.10 -33.07 -7.67
C TRP A 100 -4.17 -33.16 -6.58
N GLY A 101 -4.21 -32.20 -5.66
CA GLY A 101 -5.28 -32.06 -4.68
C GLY A 101 -6.49 -31.39 -5.33
N ILE A 102 -7.64 -32.05 -5.31
CA ILE A 102 -8.88 -31.57 -5.95
C ILE A 102 -9.92 -31.37 -4.87
N SER A 103 -10.42 -30.14 -4.72
CA SER A 103 -11.50 -29.78 -3.79
C SER A 103 -12.88 -30.10 -4.37
N GLY A 104 -13.10 -31.39 -4.66
CA GLY A 104 -14.31 -31.96 -5.26
C GLY A 104 -14.47 -33.46 -4.99
N ASP A 105 -15.63 -34.03 -5.30
CA ASP A 105 -15.98 -35.42 -4.95
C ASP A 105 -15.28 -36.44 -5.87
N LEU A 106 -14.36 -37.22 -5.30
CA LEU A 106 -13.65 -38.33 -5.97
C LEU A 106 -14.00 -39.71 -5.37
N ARG A 107 -15.08 -39.85 -4.59
CA ARG A 107 -15.46 -41.13 -3.95
C ARG A 107 -16.02 -42.17 -4.92
N GLY A 108 -16.46 -41.75 -6.11
CA GLY A 108 -17.06 -42.61 -7.14
C GLY A 108 -16.03 -43.29 -8.05
N ASP A 109 -16.50 -43.78 -9.20
CA ASP A 109 -15.61 -44.25 -10.26
C ASP A 109 -14.89 -43.06 -10.92
N ALA A 110 -13.71 -42.73 -10.39
CA ALA A 110 -12.86 -41.65 -10.89
C ALA A 110 -11.95 -42.07 -12.05
N SER A 111 -12.23 -43.21 -12.71
CA SER A 111 -11.46 -43.67 -13.89
C SER A 111 -11.52 -42.68 -15.05
N LEU A 112 -12.62 -41.95 -15.20
CA LEU A 112 -12.76 -40.85 -16.17
C LEU A 112 -11.69 -39.78 -15.95
N TYR A 113 -11.51 -39.33 -14.71
CA TYR A 113 -10.57 -38.26 -14.36
C TYR A 113 -9.14 -38.77 -14.40
N ALA A 114 -8.86 -39.93 -13.80
CA ALA A 114 -7.52 -40.53 -13.81
C ALA A 114 -7.04 -40.85 -15.24
N GLY A 115 -7.94 -41.25 -16.15
CA GLY A 115 -7.61 -41.58 -17.54
C GLY A 115 -7.51 -40.39 -18.50
N SER A 116 -7.75 -39.16 -18.03
CA SER A 116 -7.85 -37.97 -18.88
C SER A 116 -6.58 -37.12 -19.00
N PHE A 117 -5.48 -37.54 -18.35
CA PHE A 117 -4.24 -36.78 -18.31
C PHE A 117 -3.51 -36.75 -19.65
N GLU A 118 -3.33 -35.55 -20.19
CA GLU A 118 -2.53 -35.22 -21.36
C GLU A 118 -1.35 -34.37 -20.91
N LEU A 119 -0.12 -34.79 -21.23
CA LEU A 119 1.11 -34.10 -20.82
C LEU A 119 1.88 -33.62 -22.05
N TYR A 120 2.47 -32.43 -21.98
CA TYR A 120 3.26 -31.83 -23.05
C TYR A 120 4.54 -31.21 -22.50
N ALA A 121 5.68 -31.52 -23.13
CA ALA A 121 6.97 -30.94 -22.77
C ALA A 121 7.19 -29.62 -23.52
N ASP A 122 7.47 -28.56 -22.77
CA ASP A 122 7.92 -27.23 -23.22
C ASP A 122 6.95 -26.39 -24.06
N GLU A 123 6.01 -26.99 -24.79
CA GLU A 123 5.01 -26.27 -25.58
C GLU A 123 3.65 -26.98 -25.51
N LEU A 124 2.56 -26.20 -25.34
CA LEU A 124 1.20 -26.69 -25.57
C LEU A 124 0.94 -26.89 -27.06
N PRO A 125 0.00 -27.78 -27.42
CA PRO A 125 -0.60 -27.75 -28.76
C PRO A 125 -1.08 -26.33 -29.07
N SER A 126 -0.56 -25.76 -30.16
CA SER A 126 -0.87 -24.39 -30.58
C SER A 126 -1.35 -24.39 -32.03
N GLY A 127 -2.34 -23.55 -32.30
CA GLY A 127 -2.67 -23.10 -33.65
C GLY A 127 -1.96 -21.77 -33.97
N THR A 128 -2.10 -21.33 -35.21
CA THR A 128 -1.70 -19.98 -35.65
C THR A 128 -2.94 -19.14 -35.88
N VAL A 129 -2.97 -17.95 -35.28
CA VAL A 129 -3.96 -16.91 -35.61
C VAL A 129 -3.30 -15.94 -36.57
N GLU A 130 -3.81 -15.87 -37.79
CA GLU A 130 -3.40 -14.89 -38.78
C GLU A 130 -4.39 -13.73 -38.76
N ILE A 131 -3.96 -12.57 -38.27
CA ILE A 131 -4.81 -11.39 -38.16
C ILE A 131 -4.52 -10.47 -39.35
N GLN A 132 -5.47 -10.43 -40.27
CA GLN A 132 -5.48 -9.52 -41.41
C GLN A 132 -6.20 -8.24 -40.97
N VAL A 133 -5.44 -7.15 -40.85
CA VAL A 133 -6.00 -5.84 -40.51
C VAL A 133 -6.15 -5.04 -41.78
N LEU A 134 -7.37 -4.61 -42.09
CA LEU A 134 -7.61 -3.76 -43.25
C LEU A 134 -6.91 -2.40 -43.11
N ASP A 135 -6.78 -1.69 -44.23
CA ASP A 135 -6.19 -0.36 -44.23
C ASP A 135 -7.01 0.63 -43.40
N ILE A 136 -6.31 1.60 -42.80
CA ILE A 136 -6.94 2.66 -41.99
C ILE A 136 -7.97 3.46 -42.81
N PRO A 137 -9.10 3.86 -42.19
CA PRO A 137 -10.14 4.63 -42.88
C PRO A 137 -9.79 6.13 -43.05
N ASP A 138 -8.79 6.64 -42.32
CA ASP A 138 -8.32 8.03 -42.40
C ASP A 138 -6.80 8.07 -42.16
N GLY A 139 -6.08 8.89 -42.93
CA GLY A 139 -4.62 9.01 -42.85
C GLY A 139 -4.10 9.54 -41.52
N ALA A 140 -4.92 10.21 -40.72
CA ALA A 140 -4.56 10.65 -39.37
C ALA A 140 -4.32 9.50 -38.38
N LEU A 141 -4.88 8.31 -38.67
CA LEU A 141 -4.66 7.08 -37.90
C LEU A 141 -3.36 6.36 -38.31
N SER A 142 -2.54 6.97 -39.16
CA SER A 142 -1.27 6.40 -39.59
C SER A 142 -0.31 6.31 -38.41
N GLY A 143 0.14 5.10 -38.10
CA GLY A 143 1.03 4.82 -36.97
C GLY A 143 0.31 4.40 -35.69
N SER A 144 -1.02 4.44 -35.66
CA SER A 144 -1.81 3.83 -34.58
C SER A 144 -1.74 2.30 -34.65
N GLU A 145 -1.65 1.66 -33.49
CA GLU A 145 -1.76 0.21 -33.36
C GLU A 145 -3.20 -0.20 -33.05
N GLN A 146 -3.61 -1.34 -33.59
CA GLN A 146 -4.90 -1.94 -33.32
C GLN A 146 -4.74 -3.04 -32.27
N THR A 147 -5.60 -3.04 -31.25
CA THR A 147 -5.62 -4.09 -30.23
C THR A 147 -6.72 -5.11 -30.52
N ILE A 148 -6.36 -6.39 -30.51
CA ILE A 148 -7.28 -7.53 -30.62
C ILE A 148 -7.20 -8.35 -29.35
N THR A 149 -8.34 -8.62 -28.73
CA THR A 149 -8.42 -9.41 -27.50
C THR A 149 -9.05 -10.77 -27.80
N LEU A 150 -8.29 -11.84 -27.58
CA LEU A 150 -8.79 -13.21 -27.63
C LEU A 150 -9.09 -13.67 -26.21
N THR A 151 -10.28 -14.17 -25.94
CA THR A 151 -10.70 -14.60 -24.60
C THR A 151 -11.04 -16.09 -24.60
N LYS A 152 -10.33 -16.88 -23.81
CA LYS A 152 -10.59 -18.32 -23.58
C LYS A 152 -10.88 -18.55 -22.10
N GLY A 153 -12.00 -19.17 -21.76
CA GLY A 153 -12.39 -19.42 -20.37
C GLY A 153 -12.45 -18.15 -19.50
N GLY A 154 -12.74 -16.99 -20.08
CA GLY A 154 -12.74 -15.70 -19.37
C GLY A 154 -11.37 -15.00 -19.25
N ILE A 155 -10.28 -15.63 -19.68
CA ILE A 155 -8.92 -15.06 -19.63
C ILE A 155 -8.63 -14.29 -20.94
N PRO A 156 -8.38 -12.97 -20.91
CA PRO A 156 -8.07 -12.19 -22.11
C PRO A 156 -6.58 -12.28 -22.48
N LEU A 157 -6.30 -12.40 -23.78
CA LEU A 157 -5.00 -12.26 -24.42
C LEU A 157 -5.07 -11.08 -25.40
N ALA A 158 -4.39 -9.98 -25.08
CA ALA A 158 -4.33 -8.81 -25.94
C ALA A 158 -3.17 -8.93 -26.95
N LEU A 159 -3.46 -8.70 -28.23
CA LEU A 159 -2.51 -8.72 -29.34
C LEU A 159 -2.52 -7.35 -30.03
N ALA A 160 -1.35 -6.73 -30.11
CA ALA A 160 -1.15 -5.51 -30.89
C ALA A 160 -0.87 -5.87 -32.36
N VAL A 161 -1.61 -5.27 -33.28
CA VAL A 161 -1.48 -5.49 -34.72
C VAL A 161 -1.45 -4.17 -35.48
N THR A 162 -0.70 -4.13 -36.58
CA THR A 162 -0.60 -2.93 -37.41
C THR A 162 -1.67 -2.92 -38.49
N PRO A 163 -2.44 -1.82 -38.66
CA PRO A 163 -3.34 -1.63 -39.80
C PRO A 163 -2.67 -1.83 -41.17
N GLY A 164 -3.42 -2.37 -42.13
CA GLY A 164 -2.93 -2.66 -43.49
C GLY A 164 -1.94 -3.83 -43.58
N LYS A 165 -1.72 -4.55 -42.49
CA LYS A 165 -0.81 -5.72 -42.44
C LYS A 165 -1.52 -6.97 -41.97
N THR A 166 -0.92 -8.08 -42.37
CA THR A 166 -1.22 -9.39 -41.82
C THR A 166 -0.15 -9.76 -40.81
N THR A 167 -0.55 -10.10 -39.59
CA THR A 167 0.36 -10.54 -38.52
C THR A 167 -0.05 -11.92 -38.04
N SER A 168 0.92 -12.80 -37.80
CA SER A 168 0.66 -14.17 -37.35
C SER A 168 1.14 -14.36 -35.91
N PHE A 169 0.30 -14.94 -35.07
CA PHE A 169 0.60 -15.27 -33.68
C PHE A 169 0.41 -16.77 -33.45
N LYS A 170 1.34 -17.40 -32.73
CA LYS A 170 1.08 -18.73 -32.17
C LYS A 170 0.24 -18.59 -30.91
N VAL A 171 -0.89 -19.29 -30.87
CA VAL A 171 -1.85 -19.23 -29.77
C VAL A 171 -2.23 -20.66 -29.39
N ALA A 172 -2.35 -20.95 -28.10
CA ALA A 172 -2.71 -22.28 -27.61
C ALA A 172 -4.03 -22.76 -28.22
N SER A 173 -4.13 -24.05 -28.54
CA SER A 173 -5.36 -24.63 -29.07
C SER A 173 -6.54 -24.46 -28.10
N GLY A 174 -7.75 -24.25 -28.63
CA GLY A 174 -8.96 -24.03 -27.84
C GLY A 174 -10.01 -23.16 -28.53
N GLN A 175 -11.11 -22.94 -27.83
CA GLN A 175 -12.20 -22.03 -28.24
C GLN A 175 -11.92 -20.63 -27.70
N TYR A 176 -12.05 -19.61 -28.54
CA TYR A 176 -11.84 -18.21 -28.17
C TYR A 176 -12.99 -17.34 -28.66
N THR A 177 -13.40 -16.38 -27.84
CA THR A 177 -14.15 -15.20 -28.30
C THR A 177 -13.16 -14.08 -28.62
N VAL A 178 -13.45 -13.28 -29.64
CA VAL A 178 -12.53 -12.29 -30.19
C VAL A 178 -13.19 -10.92 -30.24
N LYS A 179 -12.49 -9.90 -29.73
CA LYS A 179 -12.92 -8.49 -29.77
C LYS A 179 -11.83 -7.62 -30.36
N ALA A 180 -12.22 -6.52 -31.01
CA ALA A 180 -11.31 -5.48 -31.47
C ALA A 180 -11.60 -4.19 -30.71
N GLY A 181 -10.55 -3.54 -30.18
CA GLY A 181 -10.65 -2.20 -29.59
C GLY A 181 -10.87 -1.12 -30.66
N GLU A 182 -11.39 0.03 -30.27
CA GLU A 182 -11.45 1.20 -31.17
C GLU A 182 -10.03 1.62 -31.60
N LEU A 183 -9.85 1.99 -32.88
CA LEU A 183 -8.60 2.54 -33.37
C LEU A 183 -8.60 4.06 -33.16
N VAL A 184 -7.60 4.59 -32.46
CA VAL A 184 -7.50 6.01 -32.13
C VAL A 184 -6.12 6.56 -32.47
N ASP A 185 -6.02 7.84 -32.84
CA ASP A 185 -4.74 8.56 -32.89
C ASP A 185 -4.29 8.96 -31.47
N ALA A 186 -3.03 9.40 -31.34
CA ALA A 186 -2.43 9.72 -30.04
C ALA A 186 -3.16 10.80 -29.23
N ASN A 187 -3.99 11.63 -29.89
CA ASN A 187 -4.75 12.70 -29.24
C ASN A 187 -6.28 12.48 -29.31
N GLU A 188 -6.74 11.31 -29.76
CA GLU A 188 -8.16 10.99 -29.95
C GLU A 188 -8.94 12.06 -30.75
N THR A 189 -8.26 12.70 -31.69
CA THR A 189 -8.86 13.66 -32.65
C THR A 189 -9.45 12.94 -33.85
N VAL A 190 -9.01 11.71 -34.12
CA VAL A 190 -9.61 10.83 -35.11
C VAL A 190 -9.74 9.44 -34.50
N THR A 191 -10.93 8.86 -34.58
CA THR A 191 -11.21 7.50 -34.11
C THR A 191 -11.92 6.70 -35.18
N ALA A 192 -11.83 5.38 -35.11
CA ALA A 192 -12.60 4.47 -35.95
C ALA A 192 -12.98 3.22 -35.15
N THR A 193 -14.28 2.91 -35.11
CA THR A 193 -14.75 1.63 -34.56
C THR A 193 -14.13 0.48 -35.32
N ALA A 194 -13.62 -0.54 -34.61
CA ALA A 194 -13.11 -1.75 -35.24
C ALA A 194 -14.09 -2.90 -35.05
N SER A 195 -14.24 -3.73 -36.08
CA SER A 195 -14.98 -4.99 -36.04
C SER A 195 -14.08 -6.14 -36.47
N VAL A 196 -14.17 -7.26 -35.77
CA VAL A 196 -13.41 -8.48 -36.07
C VAL A 196 -14.34 -9.58 -36.54
N SER A 197 -13.92 -10.36 -37.54
CA SER A 197 -14.63 -11.52 -38.02
C SER A 197 -13.65 -12.67 -38.31
N PRO A 198 -13.95 -13.90 -37.88
CA PRO A 198 -15.04 -14.27 -36.97
C PRO A 198 -14.84 -13.73 -35.53
N THR A 199 -15.92 -13.60 -34.78
CA THR A 199 -15.91 -13.23 -33.35
C THR A 199 -15.68 -14.44 -32.43
N ASP A 200 -15.75 -15.64 -32.98
CA ASP A 200 -15.58 -16.90 -32.27
C ASP A 200 -14.71 -17.81 -33.13
N ILE A 201 -13.62 -18.34 -32.56
CA ILE A 201 -12.70 -19.23 -33.27
C ILE A 201 -12.39 -20.48 -32.46
N THR A 202 -12.17 -21.57 -33.18
CA THR A 202 -11.59 -22.81 -32.64
C THR A 202 -10.21 -22.99 -33.25
N LEU A 203 -9.17 -23.06 -32.40
CA LEU A 203 -7.80 -23.35 -32.82
C LEU A 203 -7.45 -24.79 -32.48
N GLU A 204 -7.03 -25.55 -33.49
CA GLU A 204 -6.48 -26.90 -33.34
C GLU A 204 -4.95 -26.90 -33.50
N GLU A 205 -4.27 -27.95 -33.03
CA GLU A 205 -2.80 -28.08 -33.13
C GLU A 205 -2.35 -28.01 -34.60
N GLY A 206 -1.43 -27.09 -34.90
CA GLY A 206 -0.90 -26.90 -36.25
C GLY A 206 -1.89 -26.30 -37.26
N SER A 207 -3.12 -26.02 -36.85
CA SER A 207 -4.10 -25.32 -37.68
C SER A 207 -3.76 -23.84 -37.81
N THR A 208 -4.27 -23.19 -38.84
CA THR A 208 -4.22 -21.73 -38.99
C THR A 208 -5.63 -21.20 -39.16
N THR A 209 -6.02 -20.23 -38.33
CA THR A 209 -7.30 -19.51 -38.45
C THR A 209 -7.03 -18.06 -38.78
N THR A 210 -7.76 -17.52 -39.76
CA THR A 210 -7.64 -16.12 -40.16
C THR A 210 -8.72 -15.27 -39.50
N LEU A 211 -8.31 -14.18 -38.85
CA LEU A 211 -9.18 -13.12 -38.38
C LEU A 211 -9.06 -11.92 -39.31
N ILE A 212 -10.18 -11.29 -39.64
CA ILE A 212 -10.20 -10.04 -40.42
C ILE A 212 -10.70 -8.93 -39.51
N VAL A 213 -9.87 -7.91 -39.34
CA VAL A 213 -10.21 -6.68 -38.61
C VAL A 213 -10.53 -5.60 -39.64
N SER A 214 -11.70 -5.02 -39.51
CA SER A 214 -12.26 -4.03 -40.41
C SER A 214 -12.64 -2.76 -39.63
N TYR A 215 -12.63 -1.63 -40.31
CA TYR A 215 -12.91 -0.34 -39.71
C TYR A 215 -14.24 0.24 -40.19
N GLY A 216 -14.96 0.85 -39.26
CA GLY A 216 -16.05 1.77 -39.57
C GLY A 216 -15.52 3.09 -40.15
N HIS A 217 -16.44 4.02 -40.38
CA HIS A 217 -16.07 5.37 -40.81
C HIS A 217 -15.28 6.09 -39.72
N ALA A 218 -14.24 6.82 -40.12
CA ALA A 218 -13.49 7.66 -39.22
C ALA A 218 -14.39 8.78 -38.68
N GLN A 219 -14.38 8.94 -37.36
CA GLN A 219 -15.01 10.03 -36.64
C GLN A 219 -13.94 11.05 -36.27
N LYS A 220 -14.28 12.34 -36.33
CA LYS A 220 -13.35 13.43 -36.05
C LYS A 220 -13.82 14.23 -34.84
N TYR A 221 -12.85 14.63 -34.05
CA TYR A 221 -13.03 15.36 -32.81
C TYR A 221 -11.94 16.41 -32.66
N ALA A 222 -12.19 17.40 -31.82
CA ALA A 222 -11.16 18.29 -31.32
C ALA A 222 -10.58 17.75 -30.00
N ALA A 223 -9.36 18.17 -29.69
CA ALA A 223 -8.75 17.94 -28.38
C ALA A 223 -8.20 19.25 -27.84
N LEU A 224 -8.23 19.42 -26.52
CA LEU A 224 -7.80 20.63 -25.84
C LEU A 224 -6.92 20.30 -24.65
N ASP A 225 -5.72 20.87 -24.62
CA ASP A 225 -4.86 20.89 -23.43
C ASP A 225 -4.98 22.27 -22.77
N VAL A 226 -5.43 22.30 -21.51
CA VAL A 226 -5.53 23.52 -20.70
C VAL A 226 -4.38 23.53 -19.70
N THR A 227 -3.41 24.41 -19.90
CA THR A 227 -2.28 24.60 -18.97
C THR A 227 -2.54 25.77 -18.04
N VAL A 228 -2.52 25.56 -16.72
CA VAL A 228 -2.36 26.64 -15.75
C VAL A 228 -0.86 26.82 -15.51
N GLY A 229 -0.32 27.97 -15.90
CA GLY A 229 1.09 28.27 -15.75
C GLY A 229 1.49 28.54 -14.30
N GLN A 230 2.73 28.98 -14.10
CA GLN A 230 3.15 29.50 -12.79
C GLN A 230 2.43 30.84 -12.55
N LEU A 231 1.52 30.86 -11.59
CA LEU A 231 0.86 32.09 -11.16
C LEU A 231 1.74 32.88 -10.18
N SER A 232 1.51 34.19 -10.13
CA SER A 232 2.17 35.12 -9.20
C SER A 232 1.35 35.30 -7.93
N PRO A 233 1.95 35.71 -6.79
CA PRO A 233 1.20 36.06 -5.60
C PRO A 233 0.04 37.05 -5.91
N PRO A 234 -1.13 36.86 -5.29
CA PRO A 234 -1.42 35.90 -4.22
C PRO A 234 -1.84 34.49 -4.69
N LEU A 235 -1.74 34.18 -5.98
CA LEU A 235 -2.27 32.93 -6.59
C LEU A 235 -1.22 31.82 -6.78
N ASP A 236 0.03 32.05 -6.40
CA ASP A 236 1.17 31.17 -6.68
C ASP A 236 1.12 29.81 -5.97
N GLY A 237 0.24 29.65 -4.97
CA GLY A 237 -0.07 28.39 -4.31
C GLY A 237 -1.52 27.93 -4.47
N GLU A 238 -2.31 28.55 -5.35
CA GLU A 238 -3.76 28.32 -5.46
C GLU A 238 -4.13 27.39 -6.62
N GLN A 239 -5.35 26.86 -6.57
CA GLN A 239 -5.96 26.16 -7.70
C GLN A 239 -7.04 27.04 -8.32
N LEU A 240 -7.13 27.04 -9.65
CA LEU A 240 -8.21 27.70 -10.37
C LEU A 240 -9.34 26.72 -10.63
N HIS A 241 -10.57 27.14 -10.38
CA HIS A 241 -11.75 26.41 -10.80
C HIS A 241 -12.02 26.70 -12.28
N ILE A 242 -11.92 25.68 -13.13
CA ILE A 242 -12.00 25.81 -14.58
C ILE A 242 -13.26 25.15 -15.11
N GLN A 243 -13.98 25.87 -15.94
CA GLN A 243 -15.13 25.40 -16.70
C GLN A 243 -14.86 25.55 -18.20
N VAL A 244 -14.95 24.44 -18.93
CA VAL A 244 -14.81 24.37 -20.38
C VAL A 244 -16.16 24.01 -21.00
N ALA A 245 -16.78 24.95 -21.70
CA ALA A 245 -18.01 24.70 -22.47
C ALA A 245 -17.67 24.63 -23.96
N ALA A 246 -18.04 23.53 -24.61
CA ALA A 246 -17.78 23.27 -26.03
C ALA A 246 -19.04 22.70 -26.69
N GLY A 247 -19.74 23.51 -27.49
CA GLY A 247 -21.01 23.10 -28.12
C GLY A 247 -22.21 23.11 -27.17
N SER A 248 -23.11 22.14 -27.32
CA SER A 248 -24.34 21.99 -26.52
C SER A 248 -24.20 21.01 -25.35
N ASP A 249 -23.03 20.42 -25.17
CA ASP A 249 -22.77 19.46 -24.10
C ASP A 249 -22.60 20.18 -22.76
N GLU A 250 -22.83 19.43 -21.67
CA GLU A 250 -22.58 19.93 -20.32
C GLU A 250 -21.11 20.36 -20.19
N PRO A 251 -20.83 21.52 -19.57
CA PRO A 251 -19.48 22.01 -19.38
C PRO A 251 -18.61 21.01 -18.62
N LYS A 252 -17.35 20.85 -19.06
CA LYS A 252 -16.34 20.10 -18.31
C LYS A 252 -15.80 21.00 -17.20
N VAL A 253 -15.91 20.55 -15.96
CA VAL A 253 -15.52 21.32 -14.77
C VAL A 253 -14.41 20.57 -14.03
N PHE A 254 -13.34 21.28 -13.67
CA PHE A 254 -12.22 20.72 -12.91
C PHE A 254 -11.45 21.83 -12.19
N ASP A 255 -10.83 21.51 -11.06
CA ASP A 255 -9.87 22.40 -10.42
C ASP A 255 -8.46 22.10 -10.93
N SER A 256 -7.67 23.14 -11.21
CA SER A 256 -6.35 23.00 -11.82
C SER A 256 -5.29 23.75 -11.00
N PRO A 257 -4.28 23.05 -10.45
CA PRO A 257 -3.18 23.68 -9.73
C PRO A 257 -2.19 24.35 -10.70
N ASN A 258 -1.29 25.16 -10.14
CA ASN A 258 -0.22 25.79 -10.91
C ASN A 258 0.71 24.75 -11.55
N ASN A 259 1.23 25.08 -12.74
CA ASN A 259 2.09 24.23 -13.57
C ASN A 259 1.48 22.87 -13.96
N HIS A 260 0.16 22.80 -14.05
CA HIS A 260 -0.55 21.58 -14.45
C HIS A 260 -1.19 21.74 -15.83
N THR A 261 -1.27 20.64 -16.58
CA THR A 261 -1.97 20.60 -17.87
C THR A 261 -3.06 19.54 -17.83
N THR A 262 -4.30 19.98 -17.99
CA THR A 262 -5.47 19.10 -18.06
C THR A 262 -5.80 18.83 -19.53
N SER A 263 -5.87 17.55 -19.89
CA SER A 263 -6.15 17.09 -21.25
C SER A 263 -7.63 16.75 -21.43
N LEU A 264 -8.31 17.44 -22.34
CA LEU A 264 -9.67 17.13 -22.77
C LEU A 264 -9.63 16.53 -24.18
N ARG A 265 -10.32 15.40 -24.36
CA ARG A 265 -10.32 14.62 -25.60
C ARG A 265 -11.76 14.46 -26.12
N ARG A 266 -11.90 14.15 -27.40
CA ARG A 266 -13.19 13.94 -28.07
C ARG A 266 -14.19 15.12 -27.96
N LEU A 267 -13.70 16.35 -28.00
CA LEU A 267 -14.55 17.55 -28.07
C LEU A 267 -15.23 17.65 -29.46
N PRO A 268 -16.31 18.44 -29.62
CA PRO A 268 -16.89 18.69 -30.94
C PRO A 268 -15.83 19.09 -31.98
N SER A 269 -15.88 18.48 -33.16
CA SER A 269 -14.90 18.65 -34.24
C SER A 269 -14.78 20.07 -34.79
N SER A 270 -15.74 20.92 -34.51
CA SER A 270 -15.80 22.31 -34.94
C SER A 270 -16.72 23.12 -34.01
N GLY A 271 -16.67 24.44 -34.13
CA GLY A 271 -17.41 25.37 -33.28
C GLY A 271 -16.45 26.15 -32.39
N THR A 272 -16.96 26.67 -31.27
CA THR A 272 -16.16 27.46 -30.33
C THR A 272 -16.26 26.84 -28.95
N ALA A 273 -15.13 26.73 -28.26
CA ALA A 273 -15.05 26.39 -26.85
C ALA A 273 -14.70 27.63 -26.03
N THR A 274 -15.35 27.79 -24.87
CA THR A 274 -15.02 28.81 -23.88
C THR A 274 -14.40 28.16 -22.67
N VAL A 275 -13.24 28.68 -22.24
CA VAL A 275 -12.55 28.28 -21.02
C VAL A 275 -12.62 29.44 -20.04
N ASP A 276 -13.42 29.25 -18.99
CA ASP A 276 -13.57 30.18 -17.87
C ASP A 276 -12.83 29.63 -16.67
N ALA A 277 -11.99 30.45 -16.04
CA ALA A 277 -11.25 30.10 -14.83
C ALA A 277 -11.52 31.15 -13.75
N VAL A 278 -11.91 30.71 -12.56
CA VAL A 278 -12.32 31.58 -11.45
C VAL A 278 -11.71 31.16 -10.12
N LEU A 279 -11.37 32.16 -9.31
CA LEU A 279 -11.06 32.02 -7.89
C LEU A 279 -11.40 33.33 -7.18
N THR A 280 -12.02 33.27 -6.01
CA THR A 280 -12.23 34.43 -5.15
C THR A 280 -11.44 34.25 -3.87
N MET A 281 -10.45 35.10 -3.64
CA MET A 281 -9.58 35.02 -2.46
C MET A 281 -9.59 36.34 -1.71
N ASN A 282 -9.87 36.29 -0.40
CA ASN A 282 -9.87 37.46 0.49
C ASN A 282 -10.64 38.65 -0.13
N ASN A 283 -11.86 38.39 -0.61
CA ASN A 283 -12.74 39.36 -1.26
C ASN A 283 -12.24 39.97 -2.59
N THR A 284 -11.26 39.34 -3.22
CA THR A 284 -10.83 39.67 -4.59
C THR A 284 -11.17 38.51 -5.51
N LYS A 285 -11.99 38.75 -6.53
CA LYS A 285 -12.33 37.78 -7.57
C LYS A 285 -11.34 37.87 -8.72
N TYR A 286 -10.71 36.74 -9.02
CA TYR A 286 -9.78 36.51 -10.12
C TYR A 286 -10.46 35.72 -11.23
N THR A 287 -10.37 36.21 -12.47
CA THR A 287 -11.00 35.57 -13.63
C THR A 287 -10.11 35.59 -14.86
N SER A 288 -10.13 34.50 -15.62
CA SER A 288 -9.60 34.40 -16.98
C SER A 288 -10.65 33.76 -17.87
N LEU A 289 -11.04 34.44 -18.95
CA LEU A 289 -11.97 33.92 -19.95
C LEU A 289 -11.27 33.90 -21.31
N GLN A 290 -11.19 32.70 -21.91
CA GLN A 290 -10.63 32.50 -23.24
C GLN A 290 -11.65 31.81 -24.16
N SER A 291 -11.67 32.22 -25.43
CA SER A 291 -12.54 31.65 -26.46
C SER A 291 -11.68 31.09 -27.58
N ILE A 292 -11.96 29.86 -28.00
CA ILE A 292 -11.09 29.06 -28.86
C ILE A 292 -11.93 28.44 -29.96
N ASP A 293 -11.49 28.55 -31.20
CA ASP A 293 -12.13 27.86 -32.32
C ASP A 293 -11.66 26.40 -32.36
N LEU A 294 -12.61 25.47 -32.31
CA LEU A 294 -12.36 24.04 -32.36
C LEU A 294 -12.03 23.61 -33.79
N SER A 295 -11.04 22.72 -33.89
CA SER A 295 -10.65 22.05 -35.12
C SER A 295 -10.26 20.61 -34.82
N ASN A 296 -10.22 19.77 -35.86
CA ASN A 296 -9.82 18.36 -35.78
C ASN A 296 -8.32 18.18 -35.49
N SER A 297 -7.85 18.72 -34.38
CA SER A 297 -6.46 18.76 -33.94
C SER A 297 -6.40 19.02 -32.44
N LEU A 298 -5.24 18.73 -31.85
CA LEU A 298 -4.94 19.18 -30.50
C LEU A 298 -4.71 20.69 -30.47
N ILE A 299 -5.47 21.38 -29.64
CA ILE A 299 -5.31 22.80 -29.33
C ILE A 299 -4.71 22.92 -27.93
N LYS A 300 -3.78 23.85 -27.75
CA LYS A 300 -3.15 24.09 -26.44
C LYS A 300 -3.41 25.52 -26.02
N ILE A 301 -3.85 25.70 -24.78
CA ILE A 301 -4.00 27.02 -24.18
C ILE A 301 -3.24 27.10 -22.87
N ASP A 302 -2.92 28.32 -22.50
CA ASP A 302 -2.23 28.65 -21.25
C ASP A 302 -3.04 29.70 -20.49
N ILE A 303 -3.11 29.56 -19.18
CA ILE A 303 -3.63 30.52 -18.22
C ILE A 303 -2.47 30.96 -17.34
N GLY A 304 -1.79 32.02 -17.78
CA GLY A 304 -0.73 32.71 -17.04
C GLY A 304 -1.24 33.89 -16.22
N SER A 305 -0.38 34.42 -15.36
CA SER A 305 -0.69 35.61 -14.52
C SER A 305 -1.14 36.83 -15.34
N ASP A 306 -0.60 36.97 -16.56
CA ASP A 306 -0.91 38.04 -17.51
C ASP A 306 -2.33 37.94 -18.11
N LYS A 307 -2.97 36.78 -18.00
CA LYS A 307 -4.34 36.52 -18.50
C LYS A 307 -5.39 36.57 -17.39
N ILE A 308 -4.98 36.76 -16.15
CA ILE A 308 -5.88 36.86 -15.01
C ILE A 308 -6.21 38.33 -14.74
N SER A 309 -7.50 38.63 -14.73
CA SER A 309 -8.05 39.90 -14.26
C SER A 309 -8.49 39.77 -12.81
N SER A 310 -8.44 40.87 -12.03
CA SER A 310 -8.90 40.90 -10.65
C SER A 310 -9.90 42.02 -10.42
N THR A 311 -10.89 41.77 -9.58
CA THR A 311 -11.93 42.73 -9.19
C THR A 311 -12.29 42.53 -7.72
N GLU A 312 -12.47 43.62 -6.97
CA GLU A 312 -13.00 43.53 -5.61
C GLU A 312 -14.48 43.15 -5.63
N ILE A 313 -14.89 42.29 -4.70
CA ILE A 313 -16.31 41.95 -4.51
C ILE A 313 -16.95 42.94 -3.53
N ASP A 314 -18.24 43.21 -3.72
CA ASP A 314 -19.03 43.96 -2.73
C ASP A 314 -19.12 43.15 -1.43
N SER A 315 -18.46 43.65 -0.39
CA SER A 315 -18.39 43.03 0.94
C SER A 315 -19.23 43.77 1.99
N SER A 316 -20.16 44.63 1.57
CA SER A 316 -21.00 45.43 2.48
C SER A 316 -21.89 44.60 3.41
N SER A 317 -22.21 43.37 3.03
CA SER A 317 -23.00 42.41 3.82
C SER A 317 -22.16 41.40 4.61
N PHE A 318 -20.83 41.50 4.56
CA PHE A 318 -19.92 40.55 5.16
C PHE A 318 -19.61 40.93 6.62
N VAL A 319 -19.12 39.97 7.41
CA VAL A 319 -18.96 40.12 8.86
C VAL A 319 -17.54 39.80 9.31
N ASP A 320 -17.08 40.40 10.41
CA ASP A 320 -15.81 40.00 11.03
C ASP A 320 -15.96 38.63 11.71
N LEU A 321 -15.06 37.69 11.39
CA LEU A 321 -14.96 36.41 12.10
C LEU A 321 -13.82 36.47 13.14
N PRO A 322 -14.12 36.54 14.44
CA PRO A 322 -13.11 36.41 15.48
C PRO A 322 -12.61 34.95 15.59
N ILE A 323 -11.28 34.80 15.61
CA ILE A 323 -10.58 33.53 15.86
C ILE A 323 -9.90 33.66 17.22
N ASN A 324 -10.35 32.86 18.18
CA ASN A 324 -9.78 32.75 19.51
C ASN A 324 -8.65 31.72 19.49
N VAL A 325 -7.42 32.21 19.46
CA VAL A 325 -6.21 31.37 19.49
C VAL A 325 -5.83 31.09 20.94
N THR A 326 -5.59 29.82 21.26
CA THR A 326 -5.08 29.42 22.57
C THR A 326 -3.90 28.48 22.40
N THR A 327 -2.87 28.68 23.20
CA THR A 327 -1.66 27.87 23.17
C THR A 327 -0.97 27.88 24.52
N ASP A 328 -0.34 26.77 24.89
CA ASP A 328 0.54 26.63 26.06
C ASP A 328 2.01 27.00 25.75
N LEU A 329 2.26 27.50 24.54
CA LEU A 329 3.57 27.85 24.03
C LEU A 329 3.91 29.31 24.34
N GLU A 330 5.19 29.55 24.63
CA GLU A 330 5.73 30.91 24.61
C GLU A 330 5.71 31.48 23.19
N PRO A 331 5.47 32.79 23.00
CA PRO A 331 5.47 33.41 21.67
C PRO A 331 6.75 33.10 20.90
N THR A 332 6.62 32.36 19.80
CA THR A 332 7.77 31.84 19.03
C THR A 332 8.20 32.78 17.91
N GLY A 333 7.38 33.79 17.57
CA GLY A 333 7.51 34.63 16.38
C GLY A 333 7.09 33.93 15.07
N GLU A 334 6.61 32.68 15.14
CA GLU A 334 6.12 31.92 14.00
C GLU A 334 4.62 32.19 13.75
N SER A 335 4.16 31.82 12.55
CA SER A 335 2.75 31.83 12.16
C SER A 335 2.31 30.51 11.54
N ILE A 336 1.01 30.28 11.52
CA ILE A 336 0.36 29.17 10.82
C ILE A 336 -0.59 29.69 9.75
N ALA A 337 -0.60 29.02 8.60
CA ALA A 337 -1.56 29.30 7.54
C ALA A 337 -2.96 28.84 7.97
N PHE A 338 -3.87 29.80 8.10
CA PHE A 338 -5.28 29.58 8.38
C PHE A 338 -6.09 29.86 7.12
N ARG A 339 -7.04 28.97 6.79
CA ARG A 339 -7.87 29.07 5.60
C ARG A 339 -9.33 28.70 5.89
N LEU A 340 -10.23 29.40 5.20
CA LEU A 340 -11.63 29.03 5.06
C LEU A 340 -11.91 28.77 3.58
N VAL A 341 -12.54 27.65 3.24
CA VAL A 341 -12.97 27.35 1.87
C VAL A 341 -14.48 27.18 1.90
N SER A 342 -15.20 28.02 1.15
CA SER A 342 -16.66 27.99 1.15
C SER A 342 -17.17 26.69 0.55
N THR A 343 -18.19 26.11 1.19
CA THR A 343 -18.92 24.95 0.64
C THR A 343 -20.14 25.38 -0.18
N ASP A 344 -20.59 26.62 0.02
CA ASP A 344 -21.81 27.15 -0.61
C ASP A 344 -21.51 27.99 -1.85
N MET A 345 -20.27 28.50 -1.95
CA MET A 345 -19.81 29.33 -3.06
C MET A 345 -18.57 28.70 -3.70
N THR A 346 -18.69 28.36 -4.98
CA THR A 346 -17.60 27.79 -5.77
C THR A 346 -16.37 28.71 -5.77
N ALA A 347 -15.19 28.11 -5.54
CA ALA A 347 -13.90 28.78 -5.60
C ALA A 347 -13.77 30.00 -4.67
N PHE A 348 -14.46 30.03 -3.53
CA PHE A 348 -14.38 31.13 -2.57
C PHE A 348 -13.51 30.75 -1.37
N ILE A 349 -12.41 31.48 -1.15
CA ILE A 349 -11.44 31.22 -0.09
C ILE A 349 -11.10 32.48 0.73
N TYR A 350 -10.85 32.27 2.02
CA TYR A 350 -10.14 33.22 2.89
C TYR A 350 -8.85 32.58 3.35
N SER A 351 -7.78 33.36 3.43
CA SER A 351 -6.46 32.89 3.87
C SER A 351 -5.73 33.96 4.66
N LYS A 352 -5.11 33.57 5.78
CA LYS A 352 -4.31 34.43 6.65
C LYS A 352 -3.23 33.66 7.40
N GLU A 353 -2.08 34.29 7.58
CA GLU A 353 -1.08 33.85 8.55
C GLU A 353 -1.47 34.29 9.97
N VAL A 354 -1.61 33.32 10.87
CA VAL A 354 -2.00 33.49 12.27
C VAL A 354 -0.80 33.32 13.17
N ALA A 355 -0.44 34.35 13.92
CA ALA A 355 0.65 34.28 14.89
C ALA A 355 0.35 33.28 16.01
N ILE A 356 1.38 32.60 16.50
CA ILE A 356 1.28 31.65 17.61
C ILE A 356 1.35 32.42 18.93
N GLU A 357 0.23 33.04 19.29
CA GLU A 357 0.07 33.79 20.52
C GLU A 357 -1.37 33.65 21.00
N SER A 358 -1.58 33.46 22.30
CA SER A 358 -2.92 33.39 22.85
C SER A 358 -3.63 34.74 22.73
N GLY A 359 -4.84 34.76 22.18
CA GLY A 359 -5.61 35.98 21.98
C GLY A 359 -6.67 35.86 20.91
N ILE A 360 -7.47 36.93 20.75
CA ILE A 360 -8.49 37.01 19.70
C ILE A 360 -7.91 37.80 18.53
N ILE A 361 -7.97 37.20 17.33
CA ILE A 361 -7.60 37.86 16.08
C ILE A 361 -8.79 37.90 15.12
N THR A 362 -8.73 38.77 14.12
CA THR A 362 -9.64 38.75 12.96
C THR A 362 -8.86 38.46 11.69
N LEU A 363 -9.53 38.06 10.61
CA LEU A 363 -8.87 37.87 9.31
C LEU A 363 -8.39 39.19 8.69
N GLY A 364 -8.90 40.34 9.13
CA GLY A 364 -8.60 41.64 8.54
C GLY A 364 -9.34 41.91 7.23
N THR A 365 -10.01 40.89 6.68
CA THR A 365 -10.97 40.96 5.60
C THR A 365 -12.30 40.39 6.12
N PRO A 366 -13.44 41.09 5.95
CA PRO A 366 -14.73 40.59 6.40
C PRO A 366 -15.11 39.34 5.61
N VAL A 367 -15.75 38.39 6.28
CA VAL A 367 -16.12 37.06 5.79
C VAL A 367 -17.58 37.06 5.37
N ALA A 368 -17.85 36.59 4.16
CA ALA A 368 -19.20 36.39 3.66
C ALA A 368 -19.96 35.39 4.54
N PRO A 369 -21.24 35.62 4.84
CA PRO A 369 -22.06 34.63 5.53
C PRO A 369 -22.20 33.35 4.68
N GLY A 370 -22.14 32.18 5.31
CA GLY A 370 -22.22 30.90 4.62
C GLY A 370 -21.50 29.79 5.38
N LYS A 371 -21.50 28.58 4.80
CA LYS A 371 -20.79 27.42 5.32
C LYS A 371 -19.38 27.34 4.71
N TYR A 372 -18.42 27.00 5.57
CA TYR A 372 -17.00 26.91 5.24
C TYR A 372 -16.40 25.65 5.83
N THR A 373 -15.52 24.99 5.07
CA THR A 373 -14.49 24.12 5.66
C THR A 373 -13.37 25.00 6.20
N VAL A 374 -12.81 24.60 7.33
CA VAL A 374 -11.75 25.32 8.03
C VAL A 374 -10.48 24.50 7.96
N ARG A 375 -9.36 25.16 7.66
CA ARG A 375 -8.06 24.50 7.55
C ARG A 375 -7.01 25.32 8.29
N ALA A 376 -6.39 24.71 9.28
CA ALA A 376 -5.21 25.24 9.94
C ALA A 376 -4.20 24.09 10.04
N SER A 377 -3.07 24.19 9.33
CA SER A 377 -2.04 23.16 9.38
C SER A 377 -1.08 23.41 10.54
N GLY A 378 -0.66 22.32 11.19
CA GLY A 378 0.47 22.37 12.11
C GLY A 378 1.78 22.64 11.39
N PHE A 379 2.85 22.76 12.17
CA PHE A 379 4.20 22.97 11.65
C PHE A 379 5.24 22.20 12.48
N ILE A 380 6.47 22.17 12.01
CA ILE A 380 7.62 21.51 12.60
C ILE A 380 8.71 22.55 12.75
N LYS A 381 9.28 22.61 13.95
CA LYS A 381 10.43 23.47 14.24
C LYS A 381 11.39 22.72 15.17
N ASP A 382 12.64 22.64 14.74
CA ASP A 382 13.74 21.96 15.44
C ASP A 382 13.37 20.53 15.85
N GLY A 383 12.71 19.79 14.97
CA GLY A 383 12.24 18.42 15.24
C GLY A 383 10.87 18.32 15.89
N THR A 384 10.39 19.38 16.54
CA THR A 384 9.15 19.35 17.32
C THR A 384 7.94 19.66 16.44
N VAL A 385 6.94 18.79 16.46
CA VAL A 385 5.63 19.02 15.85
C VAL A 385 4.82 19.97 16.71
N TYR A 386 4.15 20.91 16.09
CA TYR A 386 3.18 21.81 16.69
C TYR A 386 1.85 21.60 15.98
N ALA A 387 0.94 20.89 16.65
CA ALA A 387 -0.34 20.52 16.07
C ALA A 387 -1.39 21.60 16.34
N THR A 388 -2.25 21.80 15.35
CA THR A 388 -3.43 22.65 15.41
C THR A 388 -4.67 21.79 15.62
N GLN A 389 -5.59 22.26 16.47
CA GLN A 389 -6.93 21.70 16.62
C GLN A 389 -7.93 22.84 16.40
N VAL A 390 -8.80 22.65 15.42
CA VAL A 390 -9.83 23.59 15.01
C VAL A 390 -11.02 22.79 14.50
N ALA A 391 -12.24 23.33 14.58
CA ALA A 391 -13.41 22.68 13.99
C ALA A 391 -13.23 22.56 12.47
N ASP A 392 -13.53 21.41 11.87
CA ASP A 392 -13.36 21.17 10.43
C ASP A 392 -14.32 22.01 9.56
N GLU A 393 -15.45 22.44 10.13
CA GLU A 393 -16.44 23.28 9.48
C GLU A 393 -16.92 24.40 10.40
N ILE A 394 -17.37 25.51 9.80
CA ILE A 394 -18.05 26.61 10.47
C ILE A 394 -19.17 27.18 9.60
N VAL A 395 -20.26 27.60 10.24
CA VAL A 395 -21.28 28.46 9.62
C VAL A 395 -21.06 29.89 10.10
N VAL A 396 -20.76 30.79 9.17
CA VAL A 396 -20.59 32.22 9.41
C VAL A 396 -21.96 32.89 9.30
N ALA A 397 -22.48 33.37 10.43
CA ALA A 397 -23.79 34.01 10.51
C ALA A 397 -23.73 35.47 10.03
N SER A 398 -24.79 35.91 9.35
CA SER A 398 -24.89 37.27 8.81
C SER A 398 -25.01 38.38 9.86
N ASP A 399 -25.25 38.03 11.13
CA ASP A 399 -25.30 38.97 12.25
C ASP A 399 -23.93 39.18 12.93
N GLY A 400 -22.87 38.49 12.47
CA GLY A 400 -21.52 38.59 13.01
C GLY A 400 -21.33 37.90 14.36
N SER A 401 -22.24 37.00 14.77
CA SER A 401 -22.16 36.29 16.05
C SER A 401 -21.22 35.07 16.04
N SER A 402 -20.84 34.57 14.86
CA SER A 402 -19.96 33.40 14.72
C SER A 402 -18.55 33.67 15.27
N LYS A 403 -17.93 32.64 15.82
CA LYS A 403 -16.54 32.65 16.32
C LYS A 403 -15.90 31.30 16.09
N LEU A 404 -14.58 31.27 16.00
CA LEU A 404 -13.81 30.05 15.83
C LEU A 404 -12.74 29.91 16.92
N ASP A 405 -12.60 28.72 17.49
CA ASP A 405 -11.54 28.41 18.45
C ASP A 405 -10.42 27.63 17.74
N LEU A 406 -9.18 28.11 17.90
CA LEU A 406 -7.97 27.49 17.34
C LEU A 406 -7.00 27.18 18.47
N HIS A 407 -6.78 25.91 18.74
CA HIS A 407 -5.83 25.44 19.75
C HIS A 407 -4.53 25.00 19.10
N ILE A 408 -3.39 25.48 19.61
CA ILE A 408 -2.06 25.10 19.14
C ILE A 408 -1.32 24.43 20.29
N THR A 409 -0.90 23.18 20.08
CA THR A 409 -0.29 22.34 21.11
C THR A 409 1.05 21.78 20.66
N ARG A 410 1.99 21.67 21.62
CA ARG A 410 3.26 20.97 21.40
C ARG A 410 3.03 19.45 21.29
N GLY A 411 3.42 18.89 20.16
CA GLY A 411 3.44 17.46 19.87
C GLY A 411 4.82 16.81 20.08
N PRO A 412 5.08 15.65 19.43
CA PRO A 412 6.33 14.90 19.59
C PRO A 412 7.53 15.61 18.96
N ASN A 413 8.73 15.27 19.45
CA ASN A 413 9.97 15.54 18.74
C ASN A 413 10.33 14.34 17.85
N LEU A 414 10.45 14.58 16.55
CA LEU A 414 10.69 13.58 15.52
C LEU A 414 12.16 13.15 15.39
N LEU A 415 13.08 13.84 16.07
CA LEU A 415 14.50 13.50 16.07
C LEU A 415 14.76 12.34 17.03
N VAL A 416 14.49 11.14 16.54
CA VAL A 416 14.78 9.89 17.25
C VAL A 416 16.23 9.52 17.03
N ARG A 417 16.97 9.30 18.12
CA ARG A 417 18.41 9.01 18.04
C ARG A 417 18.68 7.77 17.18
N GLY A 418 19.75 7.82 16.38
CA GLY A 418 20.13 6.76 15.45
C GLY A 418 19.37 6.78 14.13
N PHE A 419 18.20 7.44 14.05
CA PHE A 419 17.46 7.67 12.82
C PHE A 419 17.86 9.00 12.16
N PRO A 420 17.65 9.15 10.84
CA PRO A 420 17.95 10.40 10.14
C PRO A 420 17.02 11.55 10.56
N SER A 421 17.42 12.79 10.25
CA SER A 421 16.60 13.99 10.46
C SER A 421 15.62 14.28 9.31
N TYR A 422 15.21 13.25 8.57
CA TYR A 422 14.23 13.28 7.49
C TYR A 422 13.37 12.02 7.59
N LEU A 423 12.12 12.07 7.10
CA LEU A 423 11.22 10.91 7.08
C LEU A 423 11.88 9.79 6.26
N SER A 424 12.01 8.60 6.85
CA SER A 424 12.58 7.44 6.15
C SER A 424 11.58 6.32 5.91
N PHE A 425 11.82 5.53 4.87
CA PHE A 425 11.15 4.28 4.57
C PHE A 425 12.18 3.17 4.60
N ASP A 426 12.02 2.26 5.55
CA ASP A 426 13.04 1.30 5.92
C ASP A 426 12.49 -0.13 5.88
N ALA A 427 13.34 -1.13 6.05
CA ALA A 427 13.04 -2.47 5.53
C ALA A 427 13.23 -3.59 6.54
N LEU A 428 12.35 -4.59 6.47
CA LEU A 428 12.65 -5.93 7.01
C LEU A 428 13.77 -6.55 6.17
N SER A 429 14.66 -7.30 6.84
CA SER A 429 15.51 -8.28 6.17
C SER A 429 15.15 -9.69 6.61
N ASP A 430 15.13 -10.66 5.68
CA ASP A 430 15.13 -12.08 6.02
C ASP A 430 16.54 -12.63 6.28
N LEU A 431 17.59 -11.83 5.98
CA LEU A 431 19.01 -12.19 5.94
C LEU A 431 19.39 -13.18 4.82
N ALA A 432 18.57 -13.30 3.77
CA ALA A 432 18.92 -14.08 2.58
C ALA A 432 19.95 -13.35 1.70
N ASP A 433 19.78 -12.04 1.51
CA ASP A 433 20.75 -11.17 0.84
C ASP A 433 21.69 -10.48 1.84
N LEU A 434 22.81 -11.14 2.13
CA LEU A 434 23.85 -10.57 2.99
C LEU A 434 24.77 -9.57 2.28
N GLU A 435 24.63 -9.38 0.96
CA GLU A 435 25.32 -8.31 0.22
C GLU A 435 24.54 -6.99 0.28
N GLY A 436 23.27 -7.04 0.69
CA GLY A 436 22.42 -5.87 0.92
C GLY A 436 22.08 -5.10 -0.35
N LYS A 437 21.97 -5.78 -1.50
CA LYS A 437 21.70 -5.16 -2.81
C LYS A 437 20.37 -4.44 -2.82
N ASP A 438 19.31 -5.11 -2.37
CA ASP A 438 17.95 -4.54 -2.37
C ASP A 438 17.85 -3.34 -1.42
N LEU A 439 18.44 -3.48 -0.23
CA LEU A 439 18.50 -2.43 0.78
C LEU A 439 19.30 -1.21 0.29
N THR A 440 20.42 -1.45 -0.40
CA THR A 440 21.24 -0.40 -1.02
C THR A 440 20.49 0.29 -2.16
N ALA A 441 19.79 -0.47 -3.02
CA ALA A 441 19.04 0.08 -4.14
C ALA A 441 17.94 1.05 -3.69
N ALA A 442 17.24 0.70 -2.61
CA ALA A 442 16.23 1.55 -1.97
C ALA A 442 16.82 2.69 -1.13
N LYS A 443 18.13 2.69 -0.84
CA LYS A 443 18.81 3.68 0.01
C LYS A 443 18.25 3.77 1.44
N VAL A 444 17.92 2.62 2.03
CA VAL A 444 17.36 2.55 3.40
C VAL A 444 18.31 3.16 4.44
N THR A 445 17.73 3.60 5.54
CA THR A 445 18.42 4.20 6.70
C THR A 445 18.29 3.35 7.96
N SER A 446 17.44 2.33 7.94
CA SER A 446 17.41 1.27 8.94
C SER A 446 17.02 -0.07 8.33
N VAL A 447 17.41 -1.16 9.01
CA VAL A 447 17.10 -2.53 8.63
C VAL A 447 16.62 -3.25 9.88
N PHE A 448 15.44 -3.87 9.83
CA PHE A 448 14.90 -4.59 10.98
C PHE A 448 14.85 -6.10 10.82
N LYS A 449 15.00 -6.82 11.94
CA LYS A 449 14.94 -8.29 12.04
C LYS A 449 14.50 -8.71 13.43
N TYR A 450 13.87 -9.87 13.54
CA TYR A 450 13.55 -10.51 14.82
C TYR A 450 14.81 -11.12 15.47
N ALA A 451 15.05 -10.81 16.74
CA ALA A 451 16.20 -11.30 17.51
C ALA A 451 16.05 -12.78 17.92
N GLY A 452 17.14 -13.44 18.29
CA GLY A 452 17.11 -14.84 18.70
C GLY A 452 16.74 -15.78 17.54
N ASN A 453 15.90 -16.79 17.78
CA ASN A 453 15.52 -17.73 16.72
C ASN A 453 14.45 -17.17 15.78
N ASP A 454 13.46 -16.46 16.33
CA ASP A 454 12.29 -15.94 15.60
C ASP A 454 11.70 -14.66 16.24
N GLY A 455 12.38 -14.10 17.24
CA GLY A 455 11.93 -12.95 18.02
C GLY A 455 11.08 -13.29 19.22
N ALA A 456 10.50 -14.49 19.32
CA ALA A 456 9.50 -14.87 20.33
C ALA A 456 10.04 -14.97 21.78
N GLY A 457 11.27 -14.48 22.02
CA GLY A 457 11.92 -14.43 23.32
C GLY A 457 12.58 -15.72 23.76
N ASP A 458 12.39 -16.81 23.02
CA ASP A 458 13.04 -18.10 23.26
C ASP A 458 12.83 -18.59 24.70
N ALA A 459 11.60 -18.48 25.21
CA ALA A 459 11.23 -18.76 26.60
C ALA A 459 11.57 -20.19 27.10
N GLY A 460 11.89 -21.12 26.18
CA GLY A 460 12.29 -22.48 26.51
C GLY A 460 13.71 -22.60 27.09
N GLY A 461 14.57 -21.59 26.96
CA GLY A 461 15.93 -21.64 27.51
C GLY A 461 16.81 -20.44 27.17
N TYR A 462 17.93 -20.34 27.87
CA TYR A 462 18.98 -19.39 27.51
C TYR A 462 19.63 -19.74 26.18
N LEU A 463 19.65 -18.77 25.26
CA LEU A 463 20.43 -18.88 24.03
C LEU A 463 21.92 -18.74 24.31
N ALA A 464 22.72 -19.58 23.65
CA ALA A 464 24.18 -19.47 23.68
C ALA A 464 24.68 -18.31 22.80
N ASP A 465 23.97 -18.00 21.72
CA ASP A 465 24.31 -16.96 20.74
C ASP A 465 23.03 -16.42 20.06
N ASP A 466 23.13 -15.27 19.41
CA ASP A 466 22.08 -14.66 18.59
C ASP A 466 22.67 -14.19 17.23
N PRO A 467 22.73 -15.11 16.25
CA PRO A 467 23.22 -14.80 14.91
C PRO A 467 22.35 -13.79 14.17
N ALA A 468 21.04 -13.70 14.47
CA ALA A 468 20.15 -12.75 13.82
C ALA A 468 20.55 -11.32 14.17
N THR A 469 20.82 -11.04 15.45
CA THR A 469 21.31 -9.74 15.90
C THR A 469 22.65 -9.39 15.26
N THR A 470 23.65 -10.26 15.39
CA THR A 470 25.02 -9.96 14.89
C THR A 470 25.07 -9.76 13.38
N LYS A 471 24.37 -10.61 12.60
CA LYS A 471 24.32 -10.48 11.14
C LYS A 471 23.54 -9.24 10.69
N THR A 472 22.49 -8.85 11.40
CA THR A 472 21.73 -7.62 11.06
C THR A 472 22.60 -6.38 11.27
N VAL A 473 23.38 -6.32 12.36
CA VAL A 473 24.34 -5.23 12.59
C VAL A 473 25.42 -5.17 11.50
N GLN A 474 25.95 -6.33 11.09
CA GLN A 474 26.93 -6.42 10.00
C GLN A 474 26.34 -6.00 8.65
N LEU A 475 25.11 -6.43 8.35
CA LEU A 475 24.40 -6.06 7.13
C LEU A 475 24.14 -4.54 7.09
N ALA A 476 23.69 -3.96 8.19
CA ALA A 476 23.51 -2.51 8.29
C ALA A 476 24.82 -1.74 8.03
N ALA A 477 25.94 -2.19 8.61
CA ALA A 477 27.25 -1.59 8.36
C ALA A 477 27.69 -1.72 6.88
N LEU A 478 27.42 -2.86 6.24
CA LEU A 478 27.71 -3.06 4.82
C LEU A 478 26.85 -2.15 3.93
N VAL A 479 25.55 -2.06 4.17
CA VAL A 479 24.65 -1.16 3.41
C VAL A 479 25.09 0.29 3.61
N SER A 480 25.46 0.68 4.83
CA SER A 480 26.04 2.01 5.11
C SER A 480 27.28 2.29 4.26
N GLN A 481 28.20 1.31 4.14
CA GLN A 481 29.38 1.42 3.29
C GLN A 481 28.99 1.57 1.80
N ASN A 482 28.05 0.77 1.31
CA ASN A 482 27.56 0.82 -0.06
C ASN A 482 26.91 2.17 -0.40
N LEU A 483 26.29 2.82 0.58
CA LEU A 483 25.68 4.14 0.49
C LEU A 483 26.66 5.30 0.77
N GLY A 484 27.96 5.06 0.68
CA GLY A 484 28.98 6.11 0.83
C GLY A 484 29.12 6.64 2.26
N GLY A 485 28.79 5.82 3.26
CA GLY A 485 28.90 6.19 4.68
C GLY A 485 27.64 6.79 5.28
N GLN A 486 26.50 6.80 4.55
CA GLN A 486 25.20 7.11 5.15
C GLN A 486 24.92 6.14 6.31
N PRO A 487 24.63 6.60 7.54
CA PRO A 487 24.32 5.70 8.65
C PRO A 487 23.10 4.83 8.35
N VAL A 488 23.21 3.54 8.67
CA VAL A 488 22.10 2.58 8.61
C VAL A 488 21.97 1.93 9.98
N LEU A 489 20.81 2.08 10.61
CA LEU A 489 20.54 1.57 11.96
C LEU A 489 20.00 0.13 11.90
N PRO A 490 20.65 -0.87 12.52
CA PRO A 490 20.02 -2.17 12.74
C PRO A 490 18.95 -2.06 13.82
N VAL A 491 17.75 -2.56 13.56
CA VAL A 491 16.61 -2.53 14.50
C VAL A 491 16.16 -3.96 14.83
N MET A 492 16.23 -4.35 16.10
CA MET A 492 15.87 -5.69 16.54
C MET A 492 14.46 -5.74 17.13
N ILE A 493 13.68 -6.75 16.75
CA ILE A 493 12.38 -7.03 17.37
C ILE A 493 12.59 -8.09 18.45
N SER A 494 12.20 -7.78 19.69
CA SER A 494 12.44 -8.68 20.83
C SER A 494 11.22 -8.78 21.73
N TYR A 495 10.74 -10.00 21.93
CA TYR A 495 9.72 -10.31 22.93
C TYR A 495 10.41 -10.81 24.20
N THR A 496 10.08 -10.21 25.34
CA THR A 496 10.37 -10.83 26.66
C THR A 496 9.17 -11.61 27.18
N VAL A 497 7.98 -11.36 26.62
CA VAL A 497 6.78 -12.22 26.74
C VAL A 497 6.03 -12.21 25.40
N ASN A 498 5.93 -13.37 24.74
CA ASN A 498 5.21 -13.49 23.47
C ASN A 498 3.73 -13.84 23.67
N LEU A 499 2.84 -12.85 23.59
CA LEU A 499 1.40 -13.05 23.72
C LEU A 499 0.69 -13.43 22.40
N SER A 500 1.39 -13.45 21.27
CA SER A 500 0.78 -13.72 19.95
C SER A 500 0.22 -15.13 19.80
N LEU A 501 0.60 -16.07 20.68
CA LEU A 501 0.19 -17.48 20.64
C LEU A 501 -1.11 -17.76 21.44
N GLY A 502 -1.72 -16.74 22.05
CA GLY A 502 -2.88 -16.90 22.93
C GLY A 502 -2.50 -17.42 24.32
N ASP A 503 -3.52 -17.70 25.16
CA ASP A 503 -3.37 -18.12 26.57
C ASP A 503 -2.50 -17.15 27.40
N SER A 504 -2.83 -15.86 27.29
CA SER A 504 -2.03 -14.77 27.87
C SER A 504 -1.93 -14.86 29.40
N ASP A 505 -2.93 -15.39 30.11
CA ASP A 505 -2.86 -15.57 31.56
C ASP A 505 -1.74 -16.54 31.96
N ARG A 506 -1.64 -17.69 31.30
CA ARG A 506 -0.56 -18.66 31.59
C ARG A 506 0.81 -18.09 31.26
N LEU A 507 0.94 -17.42 30.12
CA LEU A 507 2.21 -16.87 29.66
C LEU A 507 2.71 -15.74 30.57
N LEU A 508 1.81 -14.89 31.06
CA LEU A 508 2.15 -13.84 32.02
C LEU A 508 2.59 -14.39 33.39
N GLN A 509 2.18 -15.60 33.77
CA GLN A 509 2.61 -16.24 35.03
C GLN A 509 3.85 -17.14 34.88
N ASN A 510 4.40 -17.29 33.68
CA ASN A 510 5.53 -18.18 33.41
C ASN A 510 6.87 -17.53 33.82
N ALA A 511 7.23 -17.66 35.10
CA ALA A 511 8.46 -17.11 35.67
C ALA A 511 9.74 -17.61 34.95
N ASP A 512 9.86 -18.93 34.72
CA ASP A 512 11.02 -19.53 34.04
C ASP A 512 11.15 -19.02 32.59
N GLY A 513 10.02 -18.91 31.89
CA GLY A 513 10.00 -18.36 30.54
C GLY A 513 10.44 -16.90 30.51
N LEU A 514 9.97 -16.10 31.47
CA LEU A 514 10.35 -14.70 31.59
C LEU A 514 11.83 -14.53 31.95
N GLU A 515 12.39 -15.40 32.79
CA GLU A 515 13.82 -15.44 33.13
C GLU A 515 14.65 -15.62 31.86
N HIS A 516 14.36 -16.66 31.08
CA HIS A 516 15.06 -16.94 29.83
C HIS A 516 14.96 -15.79 28.85
N SER A 517 13.75 -15.25 28.64
CA SER A 517 13.53 -14.19 27.67
C SER A 517 14.18 -12.87 28.07
N PHE A 518 14.21 -12.50 29.36
CA PHE A 518 15.06 -11.39 29.83
C PHE A 518 16.54 -11.67 29.55
N GLY A 519 17.00 -12.89 29.81
CA GLY A 519 18.37 -13.32 29.50
C GLY A 519 18.71 -13.19 28.02
N ASN A 520 17.78 -13.50 27.13
CA ASN A 520 17.96 -13.45 25.68
C ASN A 520 17.90 -12.01 25.15
N LEU A 521 17.08 -11.13 25.75
CA LEU A 521 17.15 -9.68 25.48
C LEU A 521 18.52 -9.11 25.89
N ILE A 522 19.04 -9.45 27.08
CA ILE A 522 20.38 -9.02 27.52
C ILE A 522 21.45 -9.46 26.52
N LEU A 523 21.38 -10.70 26.02
CA LEU A 523 22.30 -11.21 25.02
C LEU A 523 22.27 -10.38 23.73
N SER A 524 21.08 -10.12 23.18
CA SER A 524 20.93 -9.31 21.96
C SER A 524 21.48 -7.89 22.15
N LEU A 525 21.19 -7.24 23.28
CA LEU A 525 21.74 -5.91 23.61
C LEU A 525 23.28 -5.92 23.68
N GLN A 526 23.86 -6.91 24.35
CA GLN A 526 25.32 -7.05 24.47
C GLN A 526 25.98 -7.32 23.11
N LEU A 527 25.40 -8.19 22.29
CA LEU A 527 25.91 -8.50 20.96
C LEU A 527 25.81 -7.32 20.00
N ALA A 528 24.68 -6.59 20.01
CA ALA A 528 24.52 -5.38 19.22
C ALA A 528 25.56 -4.32 19.59
N LYS A 529 25.78 -4.10 20.89
CA LYS A 529 26.83 -3.23 21.41
C LYS A 529 28.23 -3.65 21.00
N GLN A 530 28.52 -4.95 21.02
CA GLN A 530 29.84 -5.49 20.66
C GLN A 530 30.10 -5.41 19.15
N ALA A 531 29.08 -5.66 18.32
CA ALA A 531 29.22 -5.73 16.87
C ALA A 531 29.17 -4.35 16.19
N SER A 532 28.53 -3.36 16.81
CA SER A 532 28.36 -2.02 16.23
C SER A 532 29.53 -1.10 16.55
N THR A 533 29.88 -0.23 15.60
CA THR A 533 30.85 0.85 15.78
C THR A 533 30.19 2.24 15.83
N ASN A 534 28.86 2.30 15.72
CA ASN A 534 28.09 3.53 15.70
C ASN A 534 27.80 4.04 17.12
N GLU A 535 27.53 5.33 17.27
CA GLU A 535 27.16 5.93 18.57
C GLU A 535 25.89 5.28 19.15
N VAL A 536 24.89 5.04 18.30
CA VAL A 536 23.72 4.21 18.63
C VAL A 536 24.00 2.81 18.11
N SER A 537 24.13 1.84 19.02
CA SER A 537 24.54 0.48 18.68
C SER A 537 23.49 -0.24 17.81
N ALA A 538 22.22 -0.14 18.20
CA ALA A 538 21.05 -0.65 17.49
C ALA A 538 19.76 0.02 18.00
N GLY A 539 18.67 -0.17 17.26
CA GLY A 539 17.30 0.08 17.70
C GLY A 539 16.63 -1.19 18.21
N PHE A 540 15.64 -1.06 19.09
CA PHE A 540 14.83 -2.17 19.58
C PHE A 540 13.34 -1.83 19.58
N ILE A 541 12.51 -2.71 19.01
CA ILE A 541 11.06 -2.73 19.22
C ILE A 541 10.76 -3.85 20.20
N VAL A 542 10.25 -3.49 21.38
CA VAL A 542 10.10 -4.44 22.47
C VAL A 542 8.67 -4.88 22.68
N ASN A 543 8.53 -6.17 22.97
CA ASN A 543 7.30 -6.82 23.37
C ASN A 543 6.10 -6.53 22.45
N PRO A 544 6.19 -6.79 21.14
CA PRO A 544 5.00 -6.67 20.31
C PRO A 544 3.82 -7.50 20.84
N ASN A 545 2.60 -7.04 20.58
CA ASN A 545 1.32 -7.53 21.10
C ASN A 545 1.12 -7.36 22.60
N PHE A 546 2.18 -7.16 23.41
CA PHE A 546 2.05 -7.14 24.86
C PHE A 546 1.10 -6.07 25.38
N LEU A 547 1.22 -4.84 24.90
CA LEU A 547 0.34 -3.74 25.33
C LEU A 547 -1.09 -3.96 24.81
N GLY A 548 -1.25 -4.39 23.55
CA GLY A 548 -2.54 -4.64 22.91
C GLY A 548 -3.34 -5.76 23.57
N ASP A 549 -2.72 -6.93 23.79
CA ASP A 549 -3.35 -8.08 24.45
C ASP A 549 -3.80 -7.76 25.88
N ASN A 550 -2.95 -7.07 26.65
CA ASN A 550 -3.30 -6.71 28.02
C ASN A 550 -4.41 -5.66 28.08
N GLN A 551 -4.43 -4.71 27.15
CA GLN A 551 -5.52 -3.76 27.00
C GLN A 551 -6.84 -4.46 26.68
N GLN A 552 -6.83 -5.36 25.70
CA GLN A 552 -8.01 -6.09 25.25
C GLN A 552 -8.56 -7.01 26.36
N ALA A 553 -7.68 -7.63 27.14
CA ALA A 553 -8.03 -8.43 28.30
C ALA A 553 -8.48 -7.59 29.52
N GLY A 554 -8.45 -6.25 29.45
CA GLY A 554 -8.84 -5.35 30.53
C GLY A 554 -7.90 -5.41 31.74
N ARG A 555 -6.65 -5.83 31.56
CA ARG A 555 -5.69 -5.95 32.67
C ARG A 555 -5.18 -4.58 33.08
N THR A 556 -5.29 -4.29 34.37
CA THR A 556 -4.85 -3.01 34.96
C THR A 556 -3.36 -3.05 35.32
N PRO A 557 -2.73 -1.88 35.56
CA PRO A 557 -1.32 -1.81 35.97
C PRO A 557 -0.98 -2.66 37.22
N ALA A 558 -1.96 -2.94 38.08
CA ALA A 558 -1.82 -3.74 39.29
C ALA A 558 -1.92 -5.26 39.08
N TYR A 559 -2.15 -5.74 37.85
CA TYR A 559 -2.21 -7.18 37.56
C TYR A 559 -0.92 -7.88 37.98
N SER A 560 -1.01 -8.96 38.76
CA SER A 560 0.13 -9.65 39.36
C SER A 560 0.93 -10.44 38.32
N MET A 561 2.26 -10.33 38.36
CA MET A 561 3.19 -11.01 37.44
C MET A 561 4.55 -11.22 38.11
N PRO A 562 5.22 -12.38 37.99
CA PRO A 562 6.50 -12.64 38.66
C PRO A 562 7.66 -11.95 37.91
N VAL A 563 7.98 -10.70 38.23
CA VAL A 563 8.98 -9.90 37.48
C VAL A 563 10.36 -9.89 38.14
N VAL A 564 10.42 -9.62 39.44
CA VAL A 564 11.67 -9.26 40.13
C VAL A 564 12.67 -10.41 40.18
N GLU A 565 12.20 -11.61 40.52
CA GLU A 565 13.05 -12.79 40.61
C GLU A 565 13.59 -13.24 39.24
N PRO A 566 12.75 -13.43 38.20
CA PRO A 566 13.23 -13.76 36.86
C PRO A 566 14.24 -12.74 36.29
N LEU A 567 14.00 -11.44 36.49
CA LEU A 567 14.94 -10.41 36.05
C LEU A 567 16.29 -10.51 36.78
N THR A 568 16.26 -10.76 38.09
CA THR A 568 17.48 -10.91 38.90
C THR A 568 18.30 -12.13 38.45
N GLN A 569 17.64 -13.25 38.16
CA GLN A 569 18.28 -14.47 37.69
C GLN A 569 18.88 -14.29 36.28
N ALA A 570 18.16 -13.63 35.36
CA ALA A 570 18.65 -13.30 34.03
C ALA A 570 19.93 -12.43 34.06
N LEU A 571 19.95 -11.39 34.91
CA LEU A 571 21.13 -10.54 35.11
C LEU A 571 22.32 -11.35 35.63
N ALA A 572 22.09 -12.22 36.62
CA ALA A 572 23.13 -13.08 37.18
C ALA A 572 23.68 -14.06 36.13
N TYR A 573 22.82 -14.70 35.34
CA TYR A 573 23.21 -15.63 34.28
C TYR A 573 24.09 -14.94 33.23
N ARG A 574 23.69 -13.74 32.78
CA ARG A 574 24.41 -12.93 31.78
C ARG A 574 25.54 -12.07 32.37
N ARG A 575 25.81 -12.19 33.68
CA ARG A 575 26.88 -11.51 34.41
C ARG A 575 26.81 -9.98 34.28
N VAL A 576 25.61 -9.43 34.32
CA VAL A 576 25.37 -7.98 34.38
C VAL A 576 25.39 -7.55 35.85
N ASP A 577 26.37 -6.72 36.22
CA ASP A 577 26.50 -6.19 37.58
C ASP A 577 25.54 -5.02 37.81
N ALA A 578 24.28 -5.36 38.14
CA ALA A 578 23.23 -4.41 38.43
C ALA A 578 22.26 -4.95 39.48
N ILE A 579 21.70 -4.06 40.29
CA ILE A 579 20.68 -4.39 41.30
C ILE A 579 19.33 -3.88 40.79
N VAL A 580 18.35 -4.76 40.72
CA VAL A 580 16.97 -4.41 40.33
C VAL A 580 16.41 -3.36 41.31
N PRO A 581 16.00 -2.16 40.84
CA PRO A 581 15.37 -1.15 41.68
C PRO A 581 14.18 -1.68 42.47
N PHE A 582 14.07 -1.30 43.75
CA PHE A 582 12.94 -1.69 44.61
C PHE A 582 11.58 -1.15 44.14
N THR A 583 11.58 -0.18 43.22
CA THR A 583 10.40 0.39 42.58
C THR A 583 9.82 -0.52 41.49
N ILE A 584 10.60 -1.49 40.99
CA ILE A 584 10.10 -2.55 40.11
C ILE A 584 9.39 -3.58 40.98
N THR A 585 8.12 -3.84 40.69
CA THR A 585 7.25 -4.71 41.47
C THR A 585 6.79 -5.92 40.66
N ASN A 586 6.23 -6.93 41.32
CA ASN A 586 5.63 -8.11 40.68
C ASN A 586 4.24 -7.80 40.11
N THR A 587 4.18 -6.83 39.20
CA THR A 587 2.95 -6.37 38.55
C THR A 587 3.20 -6.09 37.08
N LEU A 588 2.12 -5.92 36.30
CA LEU A 588 2.19 -5.50 34.90
C LEU A 588 2.88 -4.13 34.75
N TYR A 589 2.60 -3.17 35.63
CA TYR A 589 3.35 -1.92 35.72
C TYR A 589 4.84 -2.20 35.97
N GLY A 590 5.15 -2.99 36.99
CA GLY A 590 6.53 -3.33 37.34
C GLY A 590 7.30 -4.03 36.21
N TYR A 591 6.64 -4.85 35.39
CA TYR A 591 7.20 -5.44 34.19
C TYR A 591 7.61 -4.39 33.15
N VAL A 592 6.75 -3.42 32.87
CA VAL A 592 7.07 -2.32 31.94
C VAL A 592 8.28 -1.53 32.45
N GLN A 593 8.30 -1.22 33.75
CA GLN A 593 9.44 -0.55 34.38
C GLN A 593 10.72 -1.39 34.30
N ALA A 594 10.62 -2.72 34.47
CA ALA A 594 11.73 -3.65 34.36
C ALA A 594 12.37 -3.66 32.98
N VAL A 595 11.58 -3.78 31.91
CA VAL A 595 12.09 -3.78 30.52
C VAL A 595 12.80 -2.45 30.21
N ASN A 596 12.17 -1.32 30.54
CA ASN A 596 12.75 0.00 30.32
C ASN A 596 14.09 0.16 31.06
N TRP A 597 14.10 -0.17 32.36
CA TRP A 597 15.30 -0.10 33.18
C TRP A 597 16.40 -1.04 32.68
N LEU A 598 16.05 -2.27 32.29
CA LEU A 598 16.99 -3.27 31.81
C LEU A 598 17.76 -2.78 30.57
N ILE A 599 17.05 -2.25 29.56
CA ILE A 599 17.68 -1.76 28.33
C ILE A 599 18.61 -0.59 28.65
N ARG A 600 18.15 0.37 29.48
CA ARG A 600 18.99 1.51 29.91
C ARG A 600 20.19 1.09 30.76
N THR A 601 20.11 -0.02 31.45
CA THR A 601 21.21 -0.56 32.26
C THR A 601 22.25 -1.29 31.41
N VAL A 602 21.82 -2.09 30.44
CA VAL A 602 22.71 -2.94 29.64
C VAL A 602 23.29 -2.20 28.43
N ALA A 603 22.47 -1.43 27.72
CA ALA A 603 22.84 -0.68 26.53
C ALA A 603 22.19 0.72 26.55
N PRO A 604 22.65 1.63 27.43
CA PRO A 604 22.11 2.99 27.54
C PRO A 604 22.10 3.75 26.22
N GLU A 605 23.01 3.43 25.30
CA GLU A 605 23.15 4.01 23.96
C GLU A 605 22.13 3.50 22.92
N ALA A 606 21.54 2.32 23.11
CA ALA A 606 20.55 1.76 22.20
C ALA A 606 19.26 2.59 22.18
N THR A 607 18.72 2.84 20.99
CA THR A 607 17.39 3.44 20.86
C THR A 607 16.33 2.36 21.01
N PHE A 608 15.21 2.64 21.67
CA PHE A 608 14.14 1.63 21.75
C PHE A 608 12.75 2.22 21.91
N GLY A 609 11.75 1.46 21.51
CA GLY A 609 10.34 1.80 21.64
C GLY A 609 9.48 0.58 21.94
N TRP A 610 8.31 0.84 22.51
CA TRP A 610 7.26 -0.17 22.71
C TRP A 610 6.37 -0.26 21.48
N GLN A 611 5.61 -1.35 21.36
CA GLN A 611 4.67 -1.53 20.27
C GLN A 611 3.22 -1.62 20.78
N VAL A 612 2.29 -1.04 20.02
CA VAL A 612 0.84 -1.19 20.19
C VAL A 612 0.18 -1.61 18.89
N ASN A 613 -0.93 -2.35 18.99
CA ASN A 613 -1.68 -2.79 17.83
C ASN A 613 -2.95 -1.97 17.63
N LEU A 614 -3.33 -1.81 16.37
CA LEU A 614 -4.59 -1.20 15.96
C LEU A 614 -5.81 -1.85 16.64
N TRP A 615 -5.75 -3.17 16.84
CA TRP A 615 -6.83 -3.96 17.42
C TRP A 615 -6.88 -3.93 18.96
N GLY A 616 -5.93 -3.29 19.64
CA GLY A 616 -5.84 -3.27 21.11
C GLY A 616 -7.08 -2.70 21.83
N VAL A 617 -7.90 -1.93 21.11
CA VAL A 617 -9.20 -1.40 21.58
C VAL A 617 -10.39 -2.35 21.36
N GLY A 618 -10.13 -3.62 21.03
CA GLY A 618 -11.13 -4.68 20.90
C GLY A 618 -11.07 -5.40 19.55
N SER A 619 -11.05 -4.65 18.45
CA SER A 619 -10.95 -5.17 17.07
C SER A 619 -10.32 -4.09 16.18
N SER A 620 -9.81 -4.46 15.01
CA SER A 620 -9.41 -3.51 13.95
C SER A 620 -10.58 -3.06 13.06
N ALA A 621 -11.74 -3.73 13.13
CA ALA A 621 -12.87 -3.50 12.23
C ALA A 621 -13.50 -2.11 12.33
N TRP A 622 -13.24 -1.36 13.40
CA TRP A 622 -13.66 0.05 13.52
C TRP A 622 -13.11 0.95 12.40
N ILE A 623 -12.05 0.50 11.72
CA ILE A 623 -11.49 1.22 10.57
C ILE A 623 -12.54 1.41 9.47
N TYR A 624 -13.50 0.47 9.34
CA TYR A 624 -14.58 0.51 8.35
C TYR A 624 -15.85 1.22 8.86
N ASP A 625 -15.91 1.65 10.13
CA ASP A 625 -17.08 2.37 10.65
C ASP A 625 -17.11 3.82 10.13
N LYS A 626 -17.93 4.03 9.10
CA LYS A 626 -18.07 5.31 8.40
C LYS A 626 -19.14 6.22 9.03
N THR A 627 -19.82 5.77 10.09
CA THR A 627 -20.90 6.55 10.72
C THR A 627 -20.37 7.66 11.63
N ASP A 628 -19.14 7.51 12.13
CA ASP A 628 -18.48 8.48 13.00
C ASP A 628 -17.03 8.72 12.56
N ALA A 629 -16.78 9.90 12.01
CA ALA A 629 -15.45 10.36 11.58
C ALA A 629 -14.45 10.46 12.77
N THR A 630 -14.94 10.56 14.01
CA THR A 630 -14.10 10.66 15.20
C THR A 630 -13.63 9.31 15.74
N THR A 631 -14.05 8.20 15.12
CA THR A 631 -13.68 6.84 15.56
C THR A 631 -12.16 6.61 15.67
N PRO A 632 -11.32 6.99 14.68
CA PRO A 632 -9.86 6.86 14.80
C PRO A 632 -9.31 7.63 16.02
N ILE A 633 -9.81 8.85 16.25
CA ILE A 633 -9.40 9.72 17.36
C ILE A 633 -9.76 9.08 18.71
N THR A 634 -11.01 8.62 18.84
CA THR A 634 -11.52 8.02 20.08
C THR A 634 -10.75 6.74 20.44
N ASN A 635 -10.45 5.90 19.46
CA ASN A 635 -9.70 4.67 19.70
C ASN A 635 -8.22 4.93 19.97
N ALA A 636 -7.60 5.89 19.28
CA ALA A 636 -6.24 6.31 19.58
C ALA A 636 -6.09 6.84 21.02
N LYS A 637 -7.04 7.64 21.50
CA LYS A 637 -7.04 8.12 22.90
C LYS A 637 -7.11 6.98 23.91
N LYS A 638 -7.95 5.96 23.66
CA LYS A 638 -8.00 4.77 24.53
C LYS A 638 -6.65 4.04 24.61
N ILE A 639 -5.95 3.89 23.48
CA ILE A 639 -4.59 3.31 23.48
C ILE A 639 -3.62 4.20 24.26
N ALA A 640 -3.59 5.49 23.96
CA ALA A 640 -2.70 6.43 24.62
C ALA A 640 -2.92 6.45 26.14
N ASP A 641 -4.17 6.46 26.60
CA ASP A 641 -4.53 6.41 28.02
C ASP A 641 -4.07 5.10 28.68
N TYR A 642 -4.19 3.97 27.98
CA TYR A 642 -3.71 2.69 28.48
C TYR A 642 -2.19 2.66 28.61
N VAL A 643 -1.47 3.13 27.58
CA VAL A 643 0.00 3.27 27.58
C VAL A 643 0.46 4.18 28.73
N LYS A 644 -0.21 5.33 28.94
CA LYS A 644 0.04 6.23 30.08
C LYS A 644 -0.21 5.53 31.42
N SER A 645 -1.30 4.75 31.54
CA SER A 645 -1.64 4.06 32.79
C SER A 645 -0.59 3.03 33.23
N LEU A 646 0.11 2.42 32.27
CA LEU A 646 1.19 1.46 32.52
C LEU A 646 2.55 2.14 32.79
N GLY A 647 2.61 3.47 32.71
CA GLY A 647 3.82 4.25 32.96
C GLY A 647 4.95 3.95 31.96
N VAL A 648 4.60 3.63 30.70
CA VAL A 648 5.59 3.31 29.65
C VAL A 648 6.64 4.43 29.50
N TYR A 649 6.23 5.68 29.69
CA TYR A 649 7.08 6.87 29.58
C TYR A 649 7.36 7.57 30.92
N ASP A 650 7.03 6.95 32.07
CA ASP A 650 7.19 7.56 33.42
C ASP A 650 8.63 7.53 33.95
N VAL A 651 9.58 7.01 33.17
CA VAL A 651 10.99 6.83 33.56
C VAL A 651 11.92 7.75 32.79
N ALA A 652 13.05 8.10 33.42
CA ALA A 652 14.14 8.79 32.76
C ALA A 652 15.38 7.89 32.71
N PRO A 653 16.00 7.67 31.53
CA PRO A 653 15.55 8.08 30.20
C PRO A 653 14.43 7.18 29.65
N ALA A 654 13.35 7.79 29.18
CA ALA A 654 12.17 7.13 28.62
C ALA A 654 12.48 6.36 27.32
N PRO A 655 11.61 5.45 26.86
CA PRO A 655 11.67 4.93 25.50
C PRO A 655 11.63 6.07 24.49
N ASP A 656 12.33 5.91 23.37
CA ASP A 656 12.58 6.96 22.38
C ASP A 656 11.42 7.14 21.38
N PHE A 657 10.63 6.09 21.15
CA PHE A 657 9.50 6.11 20.21
C PHE A 657 8.40 5.11 20.60
N LEU A 658 7.30 5.11 19.84
CA LEU A 658 6.27 4.06 19.86
C LEU A 658 6.13 3.44 18.46
N ALA A 659 6.08 2.12 18.36
CA ALA A 659 5.75 1.42 17.13
C ALA A 659 4.24 1.11 17.08
N ILE A 660 3.63 1.25 15.90
CA ILE A 660 2.21 0.90 15.69
C ILE A 660 2.10 -0.18 14.62
N ASP A 661 1.48 -1.30 14.99
CA ASP A 661 1.20 -2.41 14.09
C ASP A 661 -0.25 -2.35 13.59
N ARG A 662 -0.39 -2.47 12.28
CA ARG A 662 -1.67 -2.59 11.58
C ARG A 662 -2.09 -4.04 11.36
N TYR A 663 -1.16 -5.00 11.42
CA TYR A 663 -1.14 -6.31 10.76
C TYR A 663 -0.51 -6.26 9.38
N GLU A 664 0.58 -7.01 9.21
CA GLU A 664 1.49 -6.90 8.07
C GLU A 664 0.91 -7.29 6.72
N ALA A 665 -0.15 -8.11 6.65
CA ALA A 665 -0.54 -8.75 5.40
C ALA A 665 -0.93 -7.75 4.29
N ASP A 666 -0.50 -8.04 3.05
CA ASP A 666 -0.83 -7.27 1.85
C ASP A 666 -2.34 -7.34 1.56
N ASP A 667 -2.97 -6.19 1.28
CA ASP A 667 -4.42 -5.99 1.36
C ASP A 667 -5.28 -6.94 0.51
N PHE A 668 -4.73 -7.45 -0.60
CA PHE A 668 -5.43 -8.32 -1.55
C PHE A 668 -4.99 -9.78 -1.45
N THR A 669 -4.33 -10.16 -0.36
CA THR A 669 -4.05 -11.55 0.02
C THR A 669 -5.13 -12.09 0.96
N GLN A 670 -5.42 -13.40 0.92
CA GLN A 670 -6.46 -14.04 1.76
C GLN A 670 -6.19 -13.75 3.23
N ARG A 671 -4.91 -13.76 3.60
CA ARG A 671 -4.44 -13.47 4.95
C ARG A 671 -4.90 -12.09 5.42
N ALA A 672 -4.99 -11.11 4.53
CA ALA A 672 -5.49 -9.78 4.85
C ALA A 672 -7.01 -9.69 4.71
N TYR A 673 -7.56 -9.95 3.52
CA TYR A 673 -8.97 -9.62 3.24
C TYR A 673 -9.96 -10.53 3.97
N LEU A 674 -9.61 -11.77 4.30
CA LEU A 674 -10.46 -12.63 5.16
C LEU A 674 -10.37 -12.26 6.65
N ASN A 675 -9.33 -11.52 7.06
CA ASN A 675 -9.12 -11.10 8.44
C ASN A 675 -9.46 -9.61 8.68
N SER A 676 -10.23 -9.00 7.77
CA SER A 676 -10.66 -7.59 7.86
C SER A 676 -9.52 -6.58 7.75
N TYR A 677 -8.50 -6.89 6.97
CA TYR A 677 -7.38 -6.01 6.63
C TYR A 677 -7.30 -5.75 5.12
N CYS A 678 -8.45 -5.62 4.45
CA CYS A 678 -8.52 -5.18 3.05
C CYS A 678 -8.75 -3.67 3.04
N TYR A 679 -7.67 -2.86 2.98
CA TYR A 679 -7.82 -1.40 3.08
C TYR A 679 -7.94 -0.77 1.70
N GLY A 680 -8.90 0.15 1.56
CA GLY A 680 -8.94 1.12 0.47
C GLY A 680 -8.26 2.43 0.88
N PRO A 681 -8.29 3.45 0.00
CA PRO A 681 -7.67 4.75 0.28
C PRO A 681 -8.17 5.39 1.59
N LYS A 682 -9.48 5.29 1.85
CA LYS A 682 -10.11 5.89 3.04
C LYS A 682 -9.72 5.20 4.34
N GLU A 683 -9.57 3.87 4.31
CA GLU A 683 -9.16 3.11 5.49
C GLU A 683 -7.68 3.35 5.84
N TRP A 684 -6.82 3.55 4.83
CA TRP A 684 -5.44 4.00 5.06
C TRP A 684 -5.37 5.39 5.71
N ASP A 685 -6.15 6.37 5.23
CA ASP A 685 -6.18 7.71 5.84
C ASP A 685 -6.62 7.65 7.31
N ARG A 686 -7.68 6.87 7.60
CA ARG A 686 -8.14 6.63 8.98
C ARG A 686 -7.09 5.96 9.86
N PHE A 687 -6.26 5.06 9.31
CA PHE A 687 -5.14 4.47 10.04
C PHE A 687 -4.12 5.54 10.43
N TYR A 688 -3.78 6.44 9.50
CA TYR A 688 -2.82 7.51 9.77
C TYR A 688 -3.40 8.64 10.65
N ASP A 689 -4.72 8.82 10.71
CA ASP A 689 -5.40 9.68 11.69
C ASP A 689 -5.32 9.11 13.11
N PHE A 690 -5.46 7.80 13.23
CA PHE A 690 -5.22 7.09 14.48
C PHE A 690 -3.76 7.24 14.93
N VAL A 691 -2.79 7.03 14.03
CA VAL A 691 -1.35 7.22 14.30
C VAL A 691 -1.07 8.64 14.78
N LYS A 692 -1.59 9.66 14.07
CA LYS A 692 -1.48 11.07 14.45
C LYS A 692 -1.96 11.31 15.87
N THR A 693 -3.14 10.81 16.19
CA THR A 693 -3.75 11.05 17.50
C THR A 693 -2.93 10.37 18.60
N VAL A 694 -2.46 9.13 18.42
CA VAL A 694 -1.58 8.46 19.39
C VAL A 694 -0.30 9.25 19.64
N ALA A 695 0.36 9.73 18.57
CA ALA A 695 1.60 10.48 18.67
C ALA A 695 1.43 11.80 19.45
N LEU A 696 0.33 12.52 19.20
CA LEU A 696 0.02 13.78 19.88
C LEU A 696 -0.39 13.58 21.34
N GLU A 697 -1.20 12.56 21.63
CA GLU A 697 -1.65 12.26 23.00
C GLU A 697 -0.50 11.83 23.91
N LEU A 698 0.47 11.08 23.38
CA LEU A 698 1.65 10.64 24.11
C LEU A 698 2.80 11.66 24.08
N LYS A 699 2.76 12.61 23.14
CA LYS A 699 3.90 13.50 22.80
C LYS A 699 5.17 12.72 22.47
N THR A 700 5.00 11.56 21.85
CA THR A 700 6.08 10.62 21.49
C THR A 700 6.06 10.37 19.98
N PRO A 701 7.22 10.39 19.29
CA PRO A 701 7.27 10.10 17.86
C PRO A 701 6.88 8.65 17.60
N VAL A 702 6.17 8.42 16.49
CA VAL A 702 5.61 7.12 16.14
C VAL A 702 6.26 6.55 14.89
N MET A 703 6.45 5.23 14.90
CA MET A 703 6.92 4.40 13.81
C MET A 703 5.80 3.44 13.41
N PRO A 704 5.06 3.67 12.31
CA PRO A 704 4.29 2.62 11.68
C PRO A 704 5.21 1.45 11.32
N TRP A 705 4.91 0.27 11.86
CA TRP A 705 5.79 -0.89 11.81
C TRP A 705 5.10 -2.07 11.13
N GLN A 706 5.89 -2.80 10.33
CA GLN A 706 5.44 -3.89 9.46
C GLN A 706 4.32 -3.47 8.53
N ILE A 707 4.49 -2.33 7.85
CA ILE A 707 3.50 -1.83 6.91
C ILE A 707 3.69 -2.49 5.54
N PRO A 708 2.63 -3.05 4.92
CA PRO A 708 2.71 -3.61 3.58
C PRO A 708 3.05 -2.52 2.55
N ALA A 709 3.97 -2.84 1.65
CA ALA A 709 4.39 -1.97 0.54
C ALA A 709 3.90 -2.46 -0.82
N SER A 710 2.94 -3.38 -0.85
CA SER A 710 2.32 -3.90 -2.08
C SER A 710 1.60 -2.82 -2.87
N ARG A 711 1.59 -2.98 -4.19
CA ARG A 711 0.94 -2.04 -5.11
C ARG A 711 -0.34 -2.61 -5.69
N ILE A 712 -1.18 -1.72 -6.19
CA ILE A 712 -2.38 -2.06 -6.95
C ILE A 712 -1.93 -2.41 -8.38
N PRO A 713 -2.38 -3.54 -8.96
CA PRO A 713 -2.12 -3.85 -10.35
C PRO A 713 -2.96 -3.00 -11.29
N HIS A 714 -2.35 -2.56 -12.40
CA HIS A 714 -3.01 -1.77 -13.43
C HIS A 714 -3.94 -2.64 -14.29
N ALA A 715 -4.92 -2.02 -14.95
CA ALA A 715 -5.96 -2.73 -15.70
C ALA A 715 -5.45 -3.56 -16.89
N ASP A 716 -4.26 -3.23 -17.41
CA ASP A 716 -3.62 -3.91 -18.54
C ASP A 716 -2.56 -4.95 -18.11
N GLU A 717 -2.31 -5.11 -16.81
CA GLU A 717 -1.39 -6.12 -16.29
C GLU A 717 -2.00 -7.53 -16.34
N PRO A 718 -1.19 -8.58 -16.56
CA PRO A 718 -1.68 -9.96 -16.66
C PRO A 718 -2.00 -10.58 -15.29
N VAL A 719 -2.97 -10.03 -14.56
CA VAL A 719 -3.37 -10.50 -13.23
C VAL A 719 -4.49 -11.54 -13.33
N THR A 720 -4.33 -12.65 -12.62
CA THR A 720 -5.33 -13.72 -12.50
C THR A 720 -5.72 -13.95 -11.05
N THR A 721 -6.85 -14.61 -10.79
CA THR A 721 -7.25 -14.98 -9.42
C THR A 721 -6.20 -15.86 -8.74
N ALA A 722 -5.53 -16.72 -9.50
CA ALA A 722 -4.43 -17.55 -9.03
C ALA A 722 -3.17 -16.73 -8.67
N SER A 723 -3.02 -15.54 -9.23
CA SER A 723 -1.88 -14.65 -8.98
C SER A 723 -2.04 -13.75 -7.74
N LEU A 724 -3.26 -13.61 -7.20
CA LEU A 724 -3.53 -12.69 -6.07
C LEU A 724 -2.63 -12.90 -4.86
N GLU A 725 -2.46 -14.17 -4.46
CA GLU A 725 -1.61 -14.56 -3.34
C GLU A 725 -0.12 -14.54 -3.70
N PRO A 726 0.34 -15.27 -4.75
CA PRO A 726 1.77 -15.38 -5.01
C PRO A 726 2.39 -14.07 -5.48
N ASP A 727 1.62 -13.11 -6.02
CA ASP A 727 2.10 -11.80 -6.47
C ASP A 727 2.01 -10.71 -5.38
N HIS A 728 1.41 -11.03 -4.23
CA HIS A 728 1.26 -10.14 -3.08
C HIS A 728 0.69 -8.76 -3.43
N TRP A 729 -0.42 -8.72 -4.19
CA TRP A 729 -1.08 -7.46 -4.51
C TRP A 729 -1.70 -6.81 -3.26
N GLY A 730 -1.81 -5.48 -3.27
CA GLY A 730 -2.39 -4.73 -2.16
C GLY A 730 -2.46 -3.23 -2.43
N THR A 731 -2.82 -2.43 -1.44
CA THR A 731 -2.99 -0.98 -1.62
C THR A 731 -1.95 -0.15 -0.87
N GLY A 732 -1.30 -0.71 0.16
CA GLY A 732 -0.40 0.03 1.06
C GLY A 732 0.72 0.81 0.35
N GLY A 733 1.47 0.18 -0.54
CA GLY A 733 2.52 0.82 -1.32
C GLY A 733 1.98 1.90 -2.26
N THR A 734 0.91 1.60 -3.00
CA THR A 734 0.26 2.59 -3.89
C THR A 734 -0.24 3.80 -3.12
N TYR A 735 -0.83 3.60 -1.95
CA TYR A 735 -1.28 4.69 -1.08
C TYR A 735 -0.11 5.54 -0.56
N ILE A 736 0.93 4.90 -0.02
CA ILE A 736 2.07 5.61 0.59
C ILE A 736 2.84 6.41 -0.47
N PHE A 737 3.19 5.78 -1.60
CA PHE A 737 4.12 6.36 -2.58
C PHE A 737 3.45 7.05 -3.77
N GLY A 738 2.15 6.87 -3.94
CA GLY A 738 1.42 7.31 -5.11
C GLY A 738 1.72 6.46 -6.36
N ASP A 739 0.72 6.29 -7.21
CA ASP A 739 0.78 5.67 -8.52
C ASP A 739 -0.11 6.41 -9.52
N PRO A 740 0.46 7.34 -10.33
CA PRO A 740 -0.28 8.10 -11.34
C PRO A 740 -1.01 7.25 -12.38
N ALA A 741 -0.58 6.00 -12.59
CA ALA A 741 -1.26 5.10 -13.52
C ALA A 741 -2.59 4.58 -12.96
N ILE A 742 -2.75 4.50 -11.64
CA ILE A 742 -4.05 4.22 -11.00
C ILE A 742 -4.89 5.51 -10.97
N GLY A 743 -4.31 6.59 -10.44
CA GLY A 743 -4.97 7.89 -10.32
C GLY A 743 -6.30 7.85 -9.56
N SER A 744 -7.32 8.49 -10.12
CA SER A 744 -8.66 8.63 -9.52
C SER A 744 -9.75 7.80 -10.19
N ASP A 745 -9.40 6.99 -11.20
CA ASP A 745 -10.36 6.20 -11.98
C ASP A 745 -10.24 4.72 -11.64
N LEU A 746 -11.36 4.13 -11.20
CA LEU A 746 -11.47 2.70 -10.91
C LEU A 746 -11.16 1.83 -12.12
N GLN A 747 -11.38 2.31 -13.34
CA GLN A 747 -11.11 1.55 -14.58
C GLN A 747 -9.62 1.30 -14.81
N ASN A 748 -8.74 2.03 -14.11
CA ASN A 748 -7.30 1.79 -14.15
C ASN A 748 -6.86 0.65 -13.23
N ILE A 749 -7.74 0.14 -12.38
CA ILE A 749 -7.47 -0.97 -11.46
C ILE A 749 -7.86 -2.30 -12.12
N HIS A 750 -7.03 -3.33 -11.97
CA HIS A 750 -7.31 -4.63 -12.56
C HIS A 750 -8.64 -5.26 -12.05
N PRO A 751 -9.54 -5.73 -12.95
CA PRO A 751 -10.86 -6.26 -12.57
C PRO A 751 -10.82 -7.44 -11.58
N VAL A 752 -9.80 -8.30 -11.67
CA VAL A 752 -9.64 -9.44 -10.72
C VAL A 752 -9.51 -8.98 -9.28
N VAL A 753 -8.80 -7.86 -9.04
CA VAL A 753 -8.67 -7.30 -7.70
C VAL A 753 -9.98 -6.66 -7.26
N LEU A 754 -10.67 -5.95 -8.17
CA LEU A 754 -11.95 -5.31 -7.89
C LEU A 754 -13.04 -6.32 -7.47
N ASP A 755 -13.00 -7.55 -7.98
CA ASP A 755 -13.96 -8.63 -7.66
C ASP A 755 -13.66 -9.36 -6.34
N ILE A 756 -12.53 -9.08 -5.67
CA ILE A 756 -12.19 -9.71 -4.39
C ILE A 756 -13.28 -9.42 -3.37
N LYS A 757 -13.79 -10.48 -2.73
CA LYS A 757 -14.81 -10.40 -1.68
C LYS A 757 -14.16 -10.42 -0.30
N PRO A 758 -14.05 -9.28 0.38
CA PRO A 758 -13.46 -9.24 1.72
C PRO A 758 -14.39 -9.89 2.75
N ALA A 759 -13.86 -10.11 3.96
CA ALA A 759 -14.66 -10.58 5.09
C ALA A 759 -15.85 -9.66 5.37
N ALA A 760 -16.94 -10.23 5.88
CA ALA A 760 -18.18 -9.49 6.16
C ALA A 760 -17.98 -8.25 7.07
N LEU A 761 -16.97 -8.25 7.93
CA LEU A 761 -16.63 -7.13 8.81
C LEU A 761 -16.08 -5.90 8.08
N VAL A 762 -15.63 -6.04 6.83
CA VAL A 762 -15.27 -4.91 5.95
C VAL A 762 -16.52 -4.15 5.49
N GLN A 763 -17.70 -4.75 5.59
CA GLN A 763 -19.00 -4.15 5.26
C GLN A 763 -19.10 -3.68 3.80
N GLN A 764 -18.36 -4.32 2.90
CA GLN A 764 -18.36 -4.08 1.46
C GLN A 764 -18.52 -5.43 0.73
N GLU A 765 -19.19 -5.43 -0.41
CA GLU A 765 -19.44 -6.66 -1.18
C GLU A 765 -18.15 -7.17 -1.84
N ASN A 766 -17.38 -6.22 -2.38
CA ASN A 766 -16.11 -6.45 -3.05
C ASN A 766 -15.19 -5.22 -2.95
N VAL A 767 -13.95 -5.33 -3.44
CA VAL A 767 -12.99 -4.22 -3.47
C VAL A 767 -13.50 -3.05 -4.32
N GLU A 768 -14.25 -3.31 -5.39
CA GLU A 768 -14.88 -2.24 -6.18
C GLU A 768 -15.77 -1.33 -5.31
N SER A 769 -16.67 -1.92 -4.52
CA SER A 769 -17.54 -1.19 -3.58
C SER A 769 -16.75 -0.49 -2.46
N LEU A 770 -15.63 -1.08 -2.02
CA LEU A 770 -14.70 -0.45 -1.07
C LEU A 770 -14.09 0.85 -1.63
N PHE A 771 -13.67 0.84 -2.88
CA PHE A 771 -13.15 2.03 -3.56
C PHE A 771 -14.25 3.05 -3.87
N TYR A 772 -15.45 2.61 -4.31
CA TYR A 772 -16.58 3.52 -4.48
C TYR A 772 -16.94 4.24 -3.16
N SER A 773 -16.94 3.52 -2.04
CA SER A 773 -17.19 4.11 -0.71
C SER A 773 -16.01 4.92 -0.16
N SER A 774 -14.88 4.96 -0.88
CA SER A 774 -13.71 5.80 -0.65
C SER A 774 -13.66 7.00 -1.60
N ALA A 775 -14.59 7.11 -2.56
CA ALA A 775 -14.61 8.22 -3.50
C ALA A 775 -15.03 9.54 -2.81
N PRO A 776 -14.49 10.69 -3.25
CA PRO A 776 -13.42 10.80 -4.24
C PRO A 776 -12.07 10.34 -3.67
N PHE A 777 -11.30 9.60 -4.47
CA PHE A 777 -9.91 9.24 -4.18
C PHE A 777 -9.02 9.63 -5.35
N ASP A 778 -7.75 9.94 -5.08
CA ASP A 778 -6.72 10.10 -6.09
C ASP A 778 -5.43 9.51 -5.55
N LEU A 779 -5.01 8.39 -6.12
CA LEU A 779 -3.79 7.70 -5.75
C LEU A 779 -2.60 8.14 -6.59
N SER A 780 -2.70 9.17 -7.43
CA SER A 780 -1.56 9.67 -8.23
C SER A 780 -0.41 10.17 -7.37
N TYR A 781 -0.73 10.66 -6.17
CA TYR A 781 0.18 11.38 -5.29
C TYR A 781 0.44 10.59 -4.01
N PRO A 782 1.65 10.72 -3.44
CA PRO A 782 1.99 10.04 -2.20
C PRO A 782 1.21 10.59 -1.01
N ALA A 783 0.81 9.71 -0.09
CA ALA A 783 0.21 10.11 1.17
C ALA A 783 1.23 10.64 2.19
N TYR A 784 2.54 10.38 2.01
CA TYR A 784 3.55 10.66 3.02
C TYR A 784 3.85 12.14 3.28
N ASP A 785 3.30 13.06 2.49
CA ASP A 785 3.60 14.49 2.55
C ASP A 785 3.30 15.12 3.92
N ASP A 786 2.31 14.61 4.64
CA ASP A 786 1.93 15.10 5.98
C ASP A 786 2.36 14.18 7.13
N PHE A 787 3.02 13.04 6.85
CA PHE A 787 3.42 12.07 7.88
C PHE A 787 4.23 12.70 9.03
N PRO A 788 5.20 13.59 8.79
CA PRO A 788 5.89 14.28 9.88
C PRO A 788 4.97 15.10 10.78
N LEU A 789 3.96 15.77 10.22
CA LEU A 789 2.94 16.49 11.00
C LEU A 789 2.01 15.54 11.77
N ARG A 790 1.92 14.28 11.36
CA ARG A 790 1.26 13.19 12.08
C ARG A 790 2.14 12.56 13.16
N GLY A 791 3.32 13.12 13.43
CA GLY A 791 4.22 12.57 14.45
C GLY A 791 5.04 11.36 13.96
N ILE A 792 5.05 11.08 12.66
CA ILE A 792 5.73 9.93 12.07
C ILE A 792 7.13 10.35 11.63
N PHE A 793 8.15 9.67 12.16
CA PHE A 793 9.55 9.93 11.83
C PHE A 793 10.14 8.90 10.85
N THR A 794 9.56 7.71 10.80
CA THR A 794 9.97 6.60 9.92
C THR A 794 8.82 5.62 9.73
N VAL A 795 8.82 4.89 8.62
CA VAL A 795 7.90 3.77 8.35
C VAL A 795 8.73 2.52 8.05
N LEU A 796 8.50 1.45 8.82
CA LEU A 796 9.16 0.16 8.61
C LEU A 796 8.28 -0.74 7.74
N LEU A 797 8.75 -1.04 6.53
CA LEU A 797 8.03 -1.75 5.48
C LEU A 797 8.38 -3.23 5.44
N GLY A 798 7.38 -4.03 5.06
CA GLY A 798 7.51 -5.47 4.90
C GLY A 798 7.30 -6.26 6.19
N GLY A 799 7.33 -7.57 6.04
CA GLY A 799 6.91 -8.50 7.07
C GLY A 799 7.32 -9.93 6.74
N GLY A 800 7.03 -10.90 7.61
CA GLY A 800 7.46 -12.30 7.42
C GLY A 800 6.87 -12.97 6.17
N SER A 801 5.76 -12.46 5.66
CA SER A 801 5.16 -12.86 4.38
C SER A 801 4.41 -11.69 3.75
N THR A 802 5.08 -10.55 3.67
CA THR A 802 4.51 -9.27 3.24
C THR A 802 5.50 -8.52 2.38
N THR A 803 5.01 -7.90 1.31
CA THR A 803 5.80 -7.04 0.43
C THR A 803 6.48 -5.90 1.19
N GLY A 804 7.80 -5.80 1.04
CA GLY A 804 8.63 -4.72 1.57
C GLY A 804 9.65 -4.25 0.55
N VAL A 805 10.89 -4.06 1.01
CA VAL A 805 12.03 -3.66 0.14
C VAL A 805 12.79 -4.85 -0.40
N VAL A 806 12.95 -5.92 0.40
CA VAL A 806 13.68 -7.12 -0.01
C VAL A 806 12.82 -7.97 -0.95
N THR A 807 13.40 -8.42 -2.06
CA THR A 807 12.70 -9.17 -3.12
C THR A 807 12.53 -10.64 -2.83
N THR A 808 13.08 -11.13 -1.72
CA THR A 808 12.95 -12.51 -1.26
C THR A 808 11.67 -12.75 -0.47
N ILE A 809 10.93 -11.69 -0.11
CA ILE A 809 9.66 -11.75 0.61
C ILE A 809 8.61 -10.91 -0.13
N GLY A 810 7.56 -11.57 -0.61
CA GLY A 810 6.66 -10.96 -1.59
C GLY A 810 7.32 -10.82 -2.97
N SER A 811 6.53 -10.45 -3.97
CA SER A 811 6.86 -10.70 -5.39
C SER A 811 6.55 -9.51 -6.30
N THR A 812 6.33 -8.32 -5.74
CA THR A 812 6.00 -7.10 -6.51
C THR A 812 7.19 -6.48 -7.26
N GLY A 813 8.30 -7.20 -7.38
CA GLY A 813 9.52 -6.75 -8.06
C GLY A 813 10.18 -5.53 -7.39
N LYS A 814 10.86 -4.70 -8.20
CA LYS A 814 11.65 -3.55 -7.72
C LYS A 814 10.84 -2.26 -7.53
N TRP A 815 9.53 -2.28 -7.75
CA TRP A 815 8.68 -1.09 -7.75
C TRP A 815 8.83 -0.29 -6.44
N THR A 816 8.75 -0.96 -5.28
CA THR A 816 8.91 -0.31 -3.96
C THR A 816 10.30 0.30 -3.80
N GLN A 817 11.35 -0.41 -4.23
CA GLN A 817 12.73 0.09 -4.17
C GLN A 817 12.89 1.36 -5.00
N GLU A 818 12.33 1.38 -6.21
CA GLU A 818 12.40 2.52 -7.13
C GLU A 818 11.65 3.73 -6.57
N LYS A 819 10.48 3.54 -5.96
CA LYS A 819 9.71 4.60 -5.30
C LYS A 819 10.48 5.23 -4.14
N ILE A 820 11.07 4.41 -3.27
CA ILE A 820 11.87 4.90 -2.14
C ILE A 820 13.15 5.58 -2.65
N SER A 821 13.85 4.99 -3.62
CA SER A 821 15.10 5.53 -4.16
C SER A 821 14.90 6.91 -4.80
N LYS A 822 13.75 7.13 -5.46
CA LYS A 822 13.31 8.42 -6.00
C LYS A 822 12.96 9.41 -4.90
N TYR A 823 12.20 8.99 -3.89
CA TYR A 823 11.90 9.82 -2.71
C TYR A 823 13.20 10.33 -2.03
N MET A 824 14.19 9.45 -1.90
CA MET A 824 15.48 9.74 -1.28
C MET A 824 16.35 10.76 -2.05
N GLU A 825 15.96 11.20 -3.25
CA GLU A 825 16.62 12.33 -3.93
C GLU A 825 16.30 13.69 -3.28
N ALA A 826 15.14 13.79 -2.61
CA ALA A 826 14.71 14.99 -1.90
C ALA A 826 13.77 14.63 -0.73
N PRO A 827 14.26 13.94 0.32
CA PRO A 827 13.41 13.45 1.40
C PRO A 827 12.85 14.59 2.25
N ILE A 828 11.69 14.36 2.87
CA ILE A 828 11.02 15.35 3.72
C ILE A 828 11.79 15.54 5.02
N SER A 829 12.26 16.76 5.27
CA SER A 829 12.97 17.10 6.50
C SER A 829 12.06 16.98 7.73
N LEU A 830 12.62 16.48 8.83
CA LEU A 830 11.98 16.46 10.14
C LEU A 830 12.37 17.69 11.00
N THR A 831 13.27 18.56 10.55
CA THR A 831 13.73 19.71 11.36
C THR A 831 12.90 20.97 11.14
N SER A 832 12.23 21.08 10.00
CA SER A 832 11.38 22.22 9.66
C SER A 832 10.26 21.77 8.74
N THR A 833 9.09 22.40 8.82
CA THR A 833 8.04 22.17 7.82
C THR A 833 8.58 22.58 6.46
N PRO A 834 8.51 21.70 5.44
CA PRO A 834 8.85 22.09 4.09
C PRO A 834 8.03 23.31 3.70
N LYS A 835 8.68 24.40 3.28
CA LYS A 835 7.99 25.46 2.54
C LYS A 835 7.48 24.79 1.26
N ARG A 836 6.19 24.48 1.21
CA ARG A 836 5.54 23.72 0.13
C ARG A 836 6.04 24.26 -1.23
N ARG A 837 6.69 23.41 -2.03
CA ARG A 837 7.03 23.73 -3.43
C ARG A 837 5.75 23.65 -4.26
N GLY A 838 4.92 24.69 -4.23
CA GLY A 838 3.90 24.95 -5.27
C GLY A 838 2.86 23.86 -5.59
N THR A 839 2.84 22.70 -4.93
CA THR A 839 1.82 21.67 -5.12
C THR A 839 0.81 21.79 -4.00
N THR A 840 -0.31 22.42 -4.32
CA THR A 840 -1.53 22.41 -3.53
C THR A 840 -2.16 21.03 -3.61
N HIS A 841 -1.53 19.99 -3.06
CA HIS A 841 -2.27 18.79 -2.66
C HIS A 841 -2.98 19.10 -1.35
N LEU A 842 -4.14 19.72 -1.50
CA LEU A 842 -5.17 19.68 -0.50
C LEU A 842 -5.65 18.23 -0.52
N LEU A 843 -5.23 17.44 0.46
CA LEU A 843 -5.99 16.24 0.85
C LEU A 843 -7.45 16.68 0.93
N SER A 844 -8.28 16.11 0.08
CA SER A 844 -9.74 16.13 0.22
C SER A 844 -10.11 15.32 1.45
N SER A 845 -9.76 15.82 2.63
CA SER A 845 -10.54 15.51 3.82
C SER A 845 -11.84 16.31 3.69
N SER A 846 -12.96 15.58 3.64
CA SER A 846 -14.36 16.02 3.44
C SER A 846 -14.78 16.43 2.02
N LEU A 847 -15.27 15.44 1.26
CA LEU A 847 -16.69 15.33 0.87
C LEU A 847 -17.08 13.85 0.77
#